data_AF-A0A5C6ZGY9-F1
#
_entry.id   AF-A0A5C6ZGY9-F1
#
_cell.length_a   1.000
_cell.length_b   1.000
_cell.length_c   1.000
_cell.angle_alpha   90.00
_cell.angle_beta   90.00
_cell.angle_gamma   90.00
#
_symmetry.space_group_name_H-M   'P 1'
#
loop_
_entity.id
_entity.type
_entity.pdbx_description
1 polymer ?
#
loop_
_entity_poly.entity_id
_entity_poly.type
_entity_poly.pdbx_seq_one_letter_code
_entity_poly.pdbx_strand_id
1 'polypeptide(L)'
;MHNGFFITHDIYEEWTLDKIVSRKYANYSDIKDFFVDLGNSLPIRRAFRLWLSNQLSDNSQEIEGFIKEAFSDSSIVQFWKDELLIYVLLSDYSESFFKFFENEIIAQEFQILKRILFLLRIACTDISAFKSIDIIKPKGKGWQEVIAFIYEYKADFFDNNMNLVLPLLTDWCNYNKKGETTKYSGLLALSVIQKTETEQNFYIHDKAEENLLKVVYNSANEIKLELKETFDKVLKNKWLNHNDPYHGLCLKILVKPYLAKEVIEVLPLSVIDLCNIFWQKQDKKLDNFGYDRDSIENKYGLISRHRSFDYFPASANQTPVNWLLKTTFWDTLNFIIDFTNRAVVNYQQTNYDKDDFKEITLYIDEQEITQFTSWTLWSLYRGITGPSILQCIHMALEKFLLELSKIVPIEKFKPILIDILRKSKSASLTSIVCSVVLSNPDKFYDIAIILFKTIELYHLDMSRSSSEFQVKSTCSIGYGMNRAKDILYTDERLKACENEHRSSHLERLMLNYQLYGIKGFTEEENTEFIKKLHKILDEHKSNLSKFSKSEEDLYTILLARMDRRNLTAKVKEQVDNKLLIEFEPKELSDELREKSKQANIDFEETFKYSFLRSWSDFLIGGRSQNKNSKHEEYNKDPLLALSETKQLAGELEKGKRGIKMLDYSIPAFVCSKLIIEYGSKLSKKDKNFCKKIISSSLASLFSDDYAYQISDGVEASFHAIPRLIQEFPDEKEDYLSIMLMALFDKSSIGSYKRICDYVIESIHESKLWEENPKEAQAIFLGYIKLIPIYKSIESEKRKGIGFGRGKTKNAILEEFDKRTSDFTFSKLSFDIEDIDLLDIHDLEIVYQLIPSNTKDSIHLEIITKTLPLLVSRLLMDRRDYNREYGNETDIYFVRLHIFKKLTSFILLRETKEIDIYLEPIINYFEATEEAASFLGEFISAEDKLNKYDQFWHVWNSMYPKIITICGNPRNYQIKEVIINYLLAWRWWTDGIEEWHSLKSESLFLYTKAANDMGHIPSVLYSITRVLNSIGSHFKTEGIDWICNIASNNNLLKLEDLESHTLIYLERFMRKFIFINKQKIREEIRLKNKVIPILDFMIERGSIHGYLLRETIL
;
A
#
# COMPACT_ATOMS: atom_id res chain seq x y z
N MET A 1 9.08 -3.19 29.76
CA MET A 1 9.08 -3.48 31.21
C MET A 1 9.42 -2.19 31.93
N HIS A 2 8.49 -1.62 32.69
CA HIS A 2 8.70 -0.43 33.51
C HIS A 2 8.49 -0.80 34.98
N ASN A 3 9.56 -1.20 35.66
CA ASN A 3 9.59 -1.27 37.13
C ASN A 3 10.61 -0.25 37.63
N GLY A 4 10.23 1.02 37.58
CA GLY A 4 10.85 2.06 38.39
C GLY A 4 9.88 2.42 39.49
N PHE A 5 10.12 1.94 40.71
CA PHE A 5 9.38 2.43 41.87
C PHE A 5 9.77 3.89 42.12
N PHE A 6 8.76 4.75 42.16
CA PHE A 6 8.89 6.19 42.36
C PHE A 6 8.46 6.53 43.78
N ILE A 7 9.33 7.18 44.55
CA ILE A 7 8.95 7.87 45.80
C ILE A 7 9.39 9.33 45.64
N THR A 8 8.50 10.18 45.13
CA THR A 8 8.49 11.63 45.44
C THR A 8 7.04 12.11 45.61
N HIS A 9 6.29 11.47 46.52
CA HIS A 9 5.06 12.04 47.06
C HIS A 9 5.27 12.15 48.56
N ASP A 10 5.41 13.38 49.07
CA ASP A 10 5.33 13.58 50.51
C ASP A 10 3.86 13.46 50.90
N ILE A 11 3.47 12.29 51.42
CA ILE A 11 2.10 12.03 51.93
C ILE A 11 1.72 13.11 52.95
N TYR A 12 2.68 13.66 53.70
CA TYR A 12 2.42 14.74 54.64
C TYR A 12 2.10 16.06 53.96
N GLU A 13 2.69 16.37 52.80
CA GLU A 13 2.35 17.56 52.00
C GLU A 13 0.91 17.47 51.49
N GLU A 14 0.53 16.32 50.90
CA GLU A 14 -0.82 16.12 50.38
C GLU A 14 -1.88 16.16 51.50
N TRP A 15 -1.62 15.54 52.65
CA TRP A 15 -2.50 15.61 53.82
C TRP A 15 -2.58 17.02 54.42
N THR A 16 -1.47 17.76 54.44
CA THR A 16 -1.45 19.14 54.95
C THR A 16 -2.26 20.06 54.04
N LEU A 17 -2.09 19.95 52.72
CA LEU A 17 -2.85 20.73 51.76
C LEU A 17 -4.34 20.41 51.79
N ASP A 18 -4.72 19.12 51.90
CA ASP A 18 -6.11 18.70 52.09
C ASP A 18 -6.74 19.32 53.35
N LYS A 19 -5.99 19.35 54.47
CA LYS A 19 -6.42 20.05 55.70
C LYS A 19 -6.54 21.56 55.52
N ILE A 20 -5.67 22.18 54.72
CA ILE A 20 -5.75 23.61 54.41
C ILE A 20 -7.02 23.90 53.61
N VAL A 21 -7.32 23.11 52.58
CA VAL A 21 -8.56 23.25 51.78
C VAL A 21 -9.78 23.09 52.70
N SER A 22 -9.83 22.01 53.49
CA SER A 22 -10.93 21.74 54.43
C SER A 22 -11.14 22.87 55.44
N ARG A 23 -10.05 23.45 55.97
CA ARG A 23 -10.13 24.53 56.94
C ARG A 23 -10.60 25.83 56.30
N LYS A 24 -10.15 26.14 55.08
CA LYS A 24 -10.65 27.31 54.33
C LYS A 24 -12.13 27.14 53.97
N TYR A 25 -12.54 25.93 53.60
CA TYR A 25 -13.95 25.61 53.34
C TYR A 25 -14.83 25.72 54.60
N ALA A 26 -14.34 25.30 55.77
CA ALA A 26 -15.13 25.42 57.00
C ALA A 26 -15.31 26.87 57.50
N ASN A 27 -14.50 27.81 57.03
CA ASN A 27 -14.44 29.19 57.55
C ASN A 27 -14.76 30.26 56.49
N TYR A 28 -15.16 29.90 55.27
CA TYR A 28 -15.49 30.91 54.26
C TYR A 28 -16.85 31.55 54.57
N SER A 29 -16.93 32.86 54.34
CA SER A 29 -18.18 33.63 54.41
C SER A 29 -18.78 33.92 53.03
N ASP A 30 -17.92 34.01 52.02
CA ASP A 30 -18.27 34.29 50.63
C ASP A 30 -17.42 33.42 49.69
N ILE A 31 -18.00 32.98 48.57
CA ILE A 31 -17.37 32.00 47.67
C ILE A 31 -16.17 32.58 46.91
N LYS A 32 -16.19 33.88 46.63
CA LYS A 32 -15.08 34.58 45.97
C LYS A 32 -13.88 34.67 46.91
N ASP A 33 -14.13 35.03 48.17
CA ASP A 33 -13.10 35.12 49.19
C ASP A 33 -12.47 33.73 49.43
N PHE A 34 -13.25 32.64 49.40
CA PHE A 34 -12.71 31.28 49.45
C PHE A 34 -11.64 31.01 48.38
N PHE A 35 -11.93 31.28 47.10
CA PHE A 35 -10.99 30.99 46.00
C PHE A 35 -9.80 31.96 45.97
N VAL A 36 -9.98 33.20 46.39
CA VAL A 36 -8.90 34.18 46.54
C VAL A 36 -7.96 33.73 47.66
N ASP A 37 -8.50 33.38 48.83
CA ASP A 37 -7.73 32.93 49.98
C ASP A 37 -7.03 31.62 49.70
N LEU A 38 -7.67 30.69 48.99
CA LEU A 38 -7.09 29.41 48.58
C LEU A 38 -5.80 29.61 47.78
N GLY A 39 -5.76 30.64 46.94
CA GLY A 39 -4.62 31.00 46.12
C GLY A 39 -4.51 30.14 44.86
N ASN A 40 -3.76 30.58 43.86
CA ASN A 40 -3.72 29.95 42.54
C ASN A 40 -2.55 28.98 42.32
N SER A 41 -1.87 28.56 43.39
CA SER A 41 -0.73 27.64 43.28
C SER A 41 -1.16 26.26 42.77
N LEU A 42 -0.24 25.54 42.14
CA LEU A 42 -0.56 24.24 41.53
C LEU A 42 -0.79 23.11 42.56
N PRO A 43 0.00 23.01 43.65
CA PRO A 43 -0.27 22.06 44.73
C PRO A 43 -1.65 22.28 45.36
N ILE A 44 -2.07 23.54 45.57
CA ILE A 44 -3.38 23.81 46.16
C ILE A 44 -4.53 23.50 45.20
N ARG A 45 -4.37 23.71 43.88
CA ARG A 45 -5.36 23.27 42.89
C ARG A 45 -5.52 21.76 42.88
N ARG A 46 -4.41 21.01 42.90
CA ARG A 46 -4.44 19.54 43.00
C ARG A 46 -5.05 19.06 44.32
N ALA A 47 -4.75 19.71 45.43
CA ALA A 47 -5.35 19.38 46.72
C ALA A 47 -6.85 19.69 46.75
N PHE A 48 -7.29 20.83 46.22
CA PHE A 48 -8.71 21.19 46.09
C PHE A 48 -9.47 20.17 45.27
N ARG A 49 -8.91 19.77 44.13
CA ARG A 49 -9.42 18.72 43.26
C ARG A 49 -9.65 17.38 43.99
N LEU A 50 -8.61 16.88 44.67
CA LEU A 50 -8.69 15.63 45.45
C LEU A 50 -9.69 15.74 46.60
N TRP A 51 -9.66 16.86 47.30
CA TRP A 51 -10.59 17.18 48.38
C TRP A 51 -12.04 17.16 47.88
N LEU A 52 -12.33 17.85 46.77
CA LEU A 52 -13.67 17.90 46.17
C LEU A 52 -14.14 16.52 45.71
N SER A 53 -13.23 15.71 45.16
CA SER A 53 -13.52 14.31 44.82
C SER A 53 -13.99 13.51 46.03
N ASN A 54 -13.32 13.67 47.18
CA ASN A 54 -13.68 12.99 48.42
C ASN A 54 -15.02 13.50 48.98
N GLN A 55 -15.25 14.81 48.92
CA GLN A 55 -16.51 15.41 49.36
C GLN A 55 -17.71 14.97 48.51
N LEU A 56 -17.51 14.83 47.21
CA LEU A 56 -18.55 14.35 46.28
C LEU A 56 -18.87 12.87 46.49
N SER A 57 -17.92 12.04 46.93
CA SER A 57 -18.21 10.64 47.29
C SER A 57 -19.07 10.49 48.55
N ASP A 58 -19.05 11.49 49.43
CA ASP A 58 -19.81 11.49 50.69
C ASP A 58 -21.28 12.00 50.51
N ASN A 59 -21.67 12.44 49.30
CA ASN A 59 -23.03 12.90 48.92
C ASN A 59 -23.66 13.93 49.88
N SER A 60 -22.90 14.95 50.30
CA SER A 60 -23.42 16.01 51.17
C SER A 60 -24.14 17.13 50.41
N GLN A 61 -25.36 17.48 50.86
CA GLN A 61 -26.15 18.58 50.25
C GLN A 61 -25.43 19.94 50.33
N GLU A 62 -24.56 20.13 51.33
CA GLU A 62 -23.76 21.34 51.49
C GLU A 62 -22.78 21.55 50.33
N ILE A 63 -22.12 20.47 49.88
CA ILE A 63 -21.16 20.52 48.78
C ILE A 63 -21.87 20.74 47.44
N GLU A 64 -23.07 20.18 47.25
CA GLU A 64 -23.89 20.49 46.09
C GLU A 64 -24.28 21.97 46.04
N GLY A 65 -24.62 22.56 47.20
CA GLY A 65 -24.90 23.99 47.32
C GLY A 65 -23.68 24.86 46.96
N PHE A 66 -22.51 24.50 47.50
CA PHE A 66 -21.24 25.15 47.18
C PHE A 66 -20.92 25.11 45.68
N ILE A 67 -21.09 23.96 45.03
CA ILE A 67 -20.88 23.81 43.58
C ILE A 67 -21.82 24.73 42.81
N LYS A 68 -23.08 24.80 43.22
CA LYS A 68 -24.08 25.63 42.52
C LYS A 68 -23.73 27.10 42.57
N GLU A 69 -23.36 27.58 43.75
CA GLU A 69 -22.96 28.98 43.98
C GLU A 69 -21.65 29.30 43.22
N ALA A 70 -20.64 28.42 43.32
CA ALA A 70 -19.35 28.62 42.64
C ALA A 70 -19.45 28.62 41.11
N PHE A 71 -20.30 27.77 40.54
CA PHE A 71 -20.46 27.70 39.09
C PHE A 71 -21.20 28.93 38.54
N SER A 72 -22.23 29.38 39.25
CA SER A 72 -23.11 30.48 38.85
C SER A 72 -22.45 31.86 39.01
N ASP A 73 -21.51 32.02 39.94
CA ASP A 73 -20.87 33.31 40.18
C ASP A 73 -19.87 33.68 39.06
N SER A 74 -20.19 34.74 38.32
CA SER A 74 -19.34 35.30 37.27
C SER A 74 -18.01 35.90 37.77
N SER A 75 -17.88 36.15 39.07
CA SER A 75 -16.69 36.73 39.69
C SER A 75 -15.54 35.73 39.87
N ILE A 76 -15.83 34.43 39.81
CA ILE A 76 -14.86 33.34 39.94
C ILE A 76 -14.09 33.15 38.63
N VAL A 77 -12.77 33.03 38.76
CA VAL A 77 -11.87 32.83 37.62
C VAL A 77 -12.16 31.50 36.91
N GLN A 78 -12.20 31.52 35.58
CA GLN A 78 -12.60 30.37 34.75
C GLN A 78 -11.85 29.08 35.09
N PHE A 79 -10.55 29.14 35.38
CA PHE A 79 -9.80 27.91 35.69
C PHE A 79 -10.35 27.21 36.94
N TRP A 80 -10.88 27.92 37.95
CA TRP A 80 -11.49 27.29 39.12
C TRP A 80 -12.81 26.60 38.77
N LYS A 81 -13.58 27.18 37.84
CA LYS A 81 -14.78 26.53 37.29
C LYS A 81 -14.41 25.28 36.52
N ASP A 82 -13.33 25.31 35.76
CA ASP A 82 -12.83 24.13 35.03
C ASP A 82 -12.38 23.02 36.01
N GLU A 83 -11.62 23.36 37.07
CA GLU A 83 -11.22 22.40 38.12
C GLU A 83 -12.44 21.77 38.80
N LEU A 84 -13.47 22.55 39.06
CA LEU A 84 -14.73 22.08 39.65
C LEU A 84 -15.47 21.14 38.68
N LEU A 85 -15.66 21.56 37.42
CA LEU A 85 -16.33 20.78 36.38
C LEU A 85 -15.67 19.42 36.17
N ILE A 86 -14.34 19.34 36.16
CA ILE A 86 -13.62 18.08 35.97
C ILE A 86 -14.06 17.02 37.01
N TYR A 87 -14.21 17.41 38.27
CA TYR A 87 -14.58 16.46 39.34
C TYR A 87 -16.08 16.17 39.38
N VAL A 88 -16.92 17.14 39.02
CA VAL A 88 -18.33 16.88 38.75
C VAL A 88 -18.49 15.80 37.68
N LEU A 89 -17.81 15.95 36.54
CA LEU A 89 -17.83 14.98 35.43
C LEU A 89 -17.22 13.62 35.81
N LEU A 90 -16.27 13.57 36.75
CA LEU A 90 -15.71 12.31 37.24
C LEU A 90 -16.62 11.55 38.23
N SER A 91 -17.58 12.24 38.85
CA SER A 91 -18.42 11.73 39.95
C SER A 91 -19.85 11.39 39.51
N ASP A 92 -20.61 10.75 40.40
CA ASP A 92 -22.03 10.44 40.18
C ASP A 92 -22.94 11.69 40.22
N TYR A 93 -22.45 12.81 40.79
CA TYR A 93 -23.17 14.08 40.83
C TYR A 93 -23.38 14.70 39.45
N SER A 94 -22.64 14.24 38.42
CA SER A 94 -22.79 14.73 37.05
C SER A 94 -24.24 14.74 36.58
N GLU A 95 -25.04 13.71 36.90
CA GLU A 95 -26.45 13.64 36.48
C GLU A 95 -27.28 14.79 37.08
N SER A 96 -27.13 15.02 38.39
CA SER A 96 -27.79 16.11 39.11
C SER A 96 -27.35 17.48 38.60
N PHE A 97 -26.07 17.62 38.24
CA PHE A 97 -25.52 18.85 37.68
C PHE A 97 -26.17 19.21 36.33
N PHE A 98 -26.24 18.27 35.38
CA PHE A 98 -26.86 18.54 34.07
C PHE A 98 -28.34 18.88 34.20
N LYS A 99 -29.08 18.19 35.08
CA LYS A 99 -30.49 18.49 35.35
C LYS A 99 -30.70 19.89 35.96
N PHE A 100 -29.81 20.32 36.85
CA PHE A 100 -29.95 21.61 37.52
C PHE A 100 -29.55 22.78 36.61
N PHE A 101 -28.46 22.64 35.85
CA PHE A 101 -27.88 23.69 35.00
C PHE A 101 -28.30 23.61 33.53
N GLU A 102 -29.35 22.88 33.20
CA GLU A 102 -29.80 22.66 31.82
C GLU A 102 -29.97 23.98 31.05
N ASN A 103 -30.69 24.95 31.62
CA ASN A 103 -30.96 26.25 30.99
C ASN A 103 -29.67 27.06 30.74
N GLU A 104 -28.73 27.02 31.69
CA GLU A 104 -27.43 27.68 31.56
C GLU A 104 -26.55 26.99 30.51
N ILE A 105 -26.60 25.65 30.44
CA ILE A 105 -25.82 24.85 29.49
C ILE A 105 -26.30 25.09 28.05
N ILE A 106 -27.60 25.23 27.81
CA ILE A 106 -28.16 25.52 26.48
C ILE A 106 -28.07 27.00 26.10
N ALA A 107 -27.89 27.90 27.07
CA ALA A 107 -27.78 29.33 26.81
C ALA A 107 -26.52 29.68 25.98
N GLN A 108 -26.52 30.89 25.41
CA GLN A 108 -25.38 31.46 24.68
C GLN A 108 -24.81 30.52 23.60
N GLU A 109 -25.65 29.85 22.81
CA GLU A 109 -25.20 28.89 21.79
C GLU A 109 -24.31 27.76 22.35
N PHE A 110 -24.69 27.24 23.52
CA PHE A 110 -24.07 26.07 24.15
C PHE A 110 -22.57 26.24 24.48
N GLN A 111 -22.10 27.45 24.81
CA GLN A 111 -20.68 27.69 25.14
C GLN A 111 -20.20 26.86 26.34
N ILE A 112 -21.06 26.69 27.36
CA ILE A 112 -20.75 25.85 28.52
C ILE A 112 -20.58 24.39 28.09
N LEU A 113 -21.48 23.86 27.26
CA LEU A 113 -21.37 22.49 26.73
C LEU A 113 -20.09 22.31 25.91
N LYS A 114 -19.72 23.29 25.06
CA LYS A 114 -18.46 23.27 24.30
C LYS A 114 -17.23 23.20 25.23
N ARG A 115 -17.24 23.95 26.35
CA ARG A 115 -16.18 23.88 27.37
C ARG A 115 -16.17 22.53 28.10
N ILE A 116 -17.33 22.00 28.46
CA ILE A 116 -17.47 20.67 29.07
C ILE A 116 -16.89 19.59 28.14
N LEU A 117 -17.22 19.61 26.86
CA LEU A 117 -16.72 18.64 25.87
C LEU A 117 -15.19 18.65 25.78
N PHE A 118 -14.61 19.84 25.82
CA PHE A 118 -13.17 20.02 25.86
C PHE A 118 -12.55 19.41 27.14
N LEU A 119 -13.09 19.74 28.32
CA LEU A 119 -12.58 19.22 29.61
C LEU A 119 -12.73 17.70 29.72
N LEU A 120 -13.87 17.17 29.27
CA LEU A 120 -14.20 15.75 29.33
C LEU A 120 -13.17 14.90 28.57
N ARG A 121 -12.76 15.35 27.37
CA ARG A 121 -11.77 14.64 26.55
C ARG A 121 -10.34 14.75 27.09
N ILE A 122 -10.02 15.82 27.82
CA ILE A 122 -8.66 16.08 28.32
C ILE A 122 -8.41 15.48 29.72
N ALA A 123 -9.34 15.68 30.66
CA ALA A 123 -9.13 15.40 32.07
C ALA A 123 -9.93 14.19 32.58
N CYS A 124 -11.02 13.82 31.90
CA CYS A 124 -11.88 12.69 32.28
C CYS A 124 -11.56 11.43 31.46
N THR A 125 -10.29 11.16 31.22
CA THR A 125 -9.83 9.98 30.45
C THR A 125 -8.64 9.31 31.13
N ASP A 126 -8.52 8.00 30.96
CA ASP A 126 -7.29 7.26 31.24
C ASP A 126 -6.64 6.87 29.90
N ILE A 127 -5.31 6.90 29.79
CA ILE A 127 -4.61 6.37 28.61
C ILE A 127 -4.19 4.93 28.90
N SER A 128 -4.74 3.99 28.15
CA SER A 128 -4.27 2.61 28.16
C SER A 128 -3.28 2.39 27.02
N ALA A 129 -2.00 2.22 27.34
CA ALA A 129 -0.95 1.95 26.37
C ALA A 129 -0.99 0.47 25.94
N PHE A 130 -1.87 0.11 25.02
CA PHE A 130 -1.82 -1.20 24.36
C PHE A 130 -1.41 -1.05 22.89
N LYS A 131 -0.26 -1.65 22.53
CA LYS A 131 0.21 -1.87 21.14
C LYS A 131 0.23 -0.63 20.22
N SER A 132 1.05 0.35 20.57
CA SER A 132 1.46 1.46 19.67
C SER A 132 0.36 2.42 19.18
N ILE A 133 -0.85 2.35 19.74
CA ILE A 133 -1.94 3.33 19.55
C ILE A 133 -2.44 3.72 20.94
N ASP A 134 -2.40 5.02 21.27
CA ASP A 134 -2.98 5.53 22.52
C ASP A 134 -4.50 5.43 22.42
N ILE A 135 -5.12 4.44 23.09
CA ILE A 135 -6.58 4.32 23.18
C ILE A 135 -7.05 5.13 24.38
N ILE A 136 -7.83 6.17 24.10
CA ILE A 136 -8.50 6.99 25.11
C ILE A 136 -9.58 6.13 25.77
N LYS A 137 -9.45 5.92 27.08
CA LYS A 137 -10.48 5.27 27.89
C LYS A 137 -11.31 6.34 28.60
N PRO A 138 -12.61 6.48 28.30
CA PRO A 138 -13.52 7.34 29.05
C PRO A 138 -13.53 7.01 30.55
N LYS A 139 -13.56 8.05 31.40
CA LYS A 139 -13.58 7.93 32.87
C LYS A 139 -14.59 8.90 33.47
N GLY A 140 -15.39 8.43 34.42
CA GLY A 140 -16.41 9.24 35.10
C GLY A 140 -17.78 9.21 34.43
N LYS A 141 -18.82 9.53 35.21
CA LYS A 141 -20.23 9.51 34.76
C LYS A 141 -20.53 10.62 33.74
N GLY A 142 -19.76 11.70 33.73
CA GLY A 142 -19.91 12.82 32.81
C GLY A 142 -19.89 12.46 31.33
N TRP A 143 -19.21 11.39 30.93
CA TRP A 143 -19.30 10.89 29.54
C TRP A 143 -20.70 10.41 29.18
N GLN A 144 -21.37 9.73 30.11
CA GLN A 144 -22.71 9.19 29.91
C GLN A 144 -23.72 10.34 29.84
N GLU A 145 -23.65 11.27 30.79
CA GLU A 145 -24.56 12.41 30.88
C GLU A 145 -24.39 13.37 29.69
N VAL A 146 -23.16 13.69 29.28
CA VAL A 146 -22.91 14.58 28.14
C VAL A 146 -23.44 14.00 26.83
N ILE A 147 -23.22 12.71 26.58
CA ILE A 147 -23.72 12.06 25.36
C ILE A 147 -25.25 11.97 25.37
N ALA A 148 -25.86 11.68 26.53
CA ALA A 148 -27.31 11.69 26.69
C ALA A 148 -27.88 13.10 26.42
N PHE A 149 -27.26 14.14 27.00
CA PHE A 149 -27.66 15.54 26.80
C PHE A 149 -27.55 15.98 25.33
N ILE A 150 -26.48 15.59 24.63
CA ILE A 150 -26.32 15.86 23.19
C ILE A 150 -27.38 15.13 22.36
N TYR A 151 -27.76 13.91 22.77
CA TYR A 151 -28.81 13.16 22.10
C TYR A 151 -30.19 13.83 22.27
N GLU A 152 -30.48 14.35 23.45
CA GLU A 152 -31.69 15.12 23.74
C GLU A 152 -31.76 16.41 22.89
N TYR A 153 -30.67 17.19 22.85
CA TYR A 153 -30.57 18.44 22.09
C TYR A 153 -29.95 18.26 20.69
N LYS A 154 -30.23 17.13 20.04
CA LYS A 154 -29.60 16.75 18.76
C LYS A 154 -29.77 17.82 17.66
N ALA A 155 -31.01 18.28 17.44
CA ALA A 155 -31.33 19.22 16.36
C ALA A 155 -30.69 20.61 16.59
N ASP A 156 -30.62 21.04 17.85
CA ASP A 156 -30.13 22.37 18.20
C ASP A 156 -28.60 22.43 18.27
N PHE A 157 -27.95 21.34 18.74
CA PHE A 157 -26.51 21.30 18.96
C PHE A 157 -25.75 20.40 18.00
N PHE A 158 -26.09 19.10 17.94
CA PHE A 158 -25.29 18.10 17.24
C PHE A 158 -25.19 18.36 15.73
N ASP A 159 -26.31 18.68 15.08
CA ASP A 159 -26.36 18.93 13.63
C ASP A 159 -25.42 20.06 13.18
N ASN A 160 -25.19 21.06 14.05
CA ASN A 160 -24.29 22.20 13.78
C ASN A 160 -22.87 22.03 14.35
N ASN A 161 -22.63 21.06 15.23
CA ASN A 161 -21.36 20.89 15.95
C ASN A 161 -20.76 19.47 15.78
N MET A 162 -21.08 18.77 14.68
CA MET A 162 -20.62 17.40 14.42
C MET A 162 -19.09 17.24 14.55
N ASN A 163 -18.29 18.19 14.06
CA ASN A 163 -16.83 18.12 14.15
C ASN A 163 -16.31 18.13 15.60
N LEU A 164 -17.05 18.76 16.52
CA LEU A 164 -16.73 18.80 17.94
C LEU A 164 -17.13 17.49 18.64
N VAL A 165 -18.29 16.94 18.26
CA VAL A 165 -18.91 15.79 18.94
C VAL A 165 -18.39 14.44 18.41
N LEU A 166 -18.11 14.32 17.10
CA LEU A 166 -17.68 13.06 16.49
C LEU A 166 -16.43 12.44 17.16
N PRO A 167 -15.39 13.20 17.54
CA PRO A 167 -14.27 12.65 18.30
C PRO A 167 -14.70 12.05 19.65
N LEU A 168 -15.63 12.70 20.37
CA LEU A 168 -16.18 12.19 21.63
C LEU A 168 -16.86 10.83 21.43
N LEU A 169 -17.74 10.73 20.44
CA LEU A 169 -18.46 9.48 20.15
C LEU A 169 -17.50 8.37 19.73
N THR A 170 -16.46 8.73 18.96
CA THR A 170 -15.42 7.80 18.52
C THR A 170 -14.63 7.25 19.71
N ASP A 171 -14.18 8.13 20.60
CA ASP A 171 -13.44 7.76 21.82
C ASP A 171 -14.30 6.86 22.72
N TRP A 172 -15.58 7.19 22.90
CA TRP A 172 -16.52 6.36 23.67
C TRP A 172 -16.71 4.98 23.07
N CYS A 173 -17.13 4.88 21.80
CA CYS A 173 -17.49 3.62 21.16
C CYS A 173 -16.30 2.70 20.89
N ASN A 174 -15.09 3.23 20.76
CA ASN A 174 -13.88 2.40 20.65
C ASN A 174 -13.62 1.58 21.91
N TYR A 175 -13.99 2.10 23.10
CA TYR A 175 -13.80 1.42 24.38
C TYR A 175 -15.07 0.72 24.90
N ASN A 176 -16.23 1.39 24.78
CA ASN A 176 -17.52 0.92 25.28
C ASN A 176 -18.42 0.49 24.11
N LYS A 177 -18.71 -0.82 24.03
CA LYS A 177 -19.52 -1.41 22.93
C LYS A 177 -20.95 -1.77 23.35
N LYS A 178 -21.32 -1.45 24.59
CA LYS A 178 -22.61 -1.80 25.20
C LYS A 178 -23.13 -0.65 26.06
N GLY A 179 -24.41 -0.69 26.40
CA GLY A 179 -25.08 0.26 27.28
C GLY A 179 -25.76 1.42 26.55
N GLU A 180 -26.61 2.14 27.28
CA GLU A 180 -27.49 3.17 26.75
C GLU A 180 -26.74 4.35 26.11
N THR A 181 -25.64 4.81 26.72
CA THR A 181 -24.77 5.83 26.12
C THR A 181 -24.20 5.41 24.77
N THR A 182 -23.88 4.12 24.59
CA THR A 182 -23.41 3.57 23.32
C THR A 182 -24.54 3.56 22.29
N LYS A 183 -25.77 3.27 22.72
CA LYS A 183 -26.97 3.38 21.88
C LYS A 183 -27.15 4.81 21.36
N TYR A 184 -27.10 5.81 22.24
CA TYR A 184 -27.22 7.23 21.87
C TYR A 184 -26.14 7.66 20.89
N SER A 185 -24.88 7.27 21.14
CA SER A 185 -23.75 7.52 20.24
C SER A 185 -24.00 6.93 18.85
N GLY A 186 -24.47 5.68 18.79
CA GLY A 186 -24.81 4.99 17.55
C GLY A 186 -25.94 5.66 16.78
N LEU A 187 -27.02 6.05 17.46
CA LEU A 187 -28.17 6.74 16.85
C LEU A 187 -27.80 8.13 16.33
N LEU A 188 -26.98 8.90 17.06
CA LEU A 188 -26.45 10.17 16.58
C LEU A 188 -25.68 9.99 15.27
N ALA A 189 -24.71 9.08 15.25
CA ALA A 189 -23.87 8.84 14.08
C ALA A 189 -24.69 8.25 12.90
N LEU A 190 -25.59 7.30 13.15
CA LEU A 190 -26.45 6.72 12.12
C LEU A 190 -27.35 7.77 11.50
N SER A 191 -27.85 8.72 12.28
CA SER A 191 -28.72 9.78 11.77
C SER A 191 -28.04 10.74 10.79
N VAL A 192 -26.72 10.89 10.88
CA VAL A 192 -25.93 11.62 9.87
C VAL A 192 -25.91 10.84 8.56
N ILE A 193 -25.72 9.51 8.62
CA ILE A 193 -25.71 8.64 7.44
C ILE A 193 -27.10 8.59 6.78
N GLN A 194 -28.17 8.62 7.58
CA GLN A 194 -29.55 8.63 7.08
C GLN A 194 -29.87 9.85 6.19
N LYS A 195 -29.11 10.95 6.30
CA LYS A 195 -29.23 12.10 5.39
C LYS A 195 -28.95 11.74 3.93
N THR A 196 -28.19 10.66 3.67
CA THR A 196 -28.00 10.13 2.30
C THR A 196 -29.31 9.72 1.62
N GLU A 197 -30.35 9.40 2.38
CA GLU A 197 -31.67 9.06 1.85
C GLU A 197 -32.52 10.31 1.57
N THR A 198 -32.36 11.37 2.36
CA THR A 198 -33.25 12.55 2.33
C THR A 198 -32.67 13.75 1.58
N GLU A 199 -31.35 13.84 1.44
CA GLU A 199 -30.66 14.98 0.82
C GLU A 199 -30.04 14.59 -0.53
N GLN A 200 -30.31 15.38 -1.58
CA GLN A 200 -29.83 15.08 -2.94
C GLN A 200 -28.30 15.18 -3.11
N ASN A 201 -27.63 16.06 -2.37
CA ASN A 201 -26.19 16.35 -2.52
C ASN A 201 -25.45 16.23 -1.19
N PHE A 202 -25.64 15.12 -0.48
CA PHE A 202 -24.97 14.88 0.79
C PHE A 202 -23.53 14.40 0.57
N TYR A 203 -22.56 15.16 1.06
CA TYR A 203 -21.14 14.83 0.98
C TYR A 203 -20.49 14.87 2.37
N ILE A 204 -19.72 13.83 2.69
CA ILE A 204 -18.85 13.78 3.86
C ILE A 204 -17.44 13.46 3.38
N HIS A 205 -16.45 14.19 3.90
CA HIS A 205 -15.04 13.89 3.65
C HIS A 205 -14.65 12.51 4.21
N ASP A 206 -13.91 11.70 3.45
CA ASP A 206 -13.57 10.29 3.73
C ASP A 206 -13.13 9.99 5.18
N LYS A 207 -12.30 10.85 5.77
CA LYS A 207 -11.81 10.67 7.15
C LYS A 207 -12.94 10.82 8.19
N ALA A 208 -13.83 11.78 8.00
CA ALA A 208 -14.98 11.99 8.87
C ALA A 208 -16.01 10.88 8.67
N GLU A 209 -16.25 10.46 7.43
CA GLU A 209 -17.10 9.33 7.10
C GLU A 209 -16.61 8.05 7.80
N GLU A 210 -15.31 7.73 7.70
CA GLU A 210 -14.78 6.52 8.34
C GLU A 210 -14.92 6.53 9.87
N ASN A 211 -14.76 7.69 10.50
CA ASN A 211 -14.99 7.82 11.96
C ASN A 211 -16.46 7.68 12.32
N LEU A 212 -17.38 8.26 11.55
CA LEU A 212 -18.82 8.06 11.72
C LEU A 212 -19.20 6.58 11.60
N LEU A 213 -18.69 5.91 10.58
CA LEU A 213 -18.90 4.48 10.37
C LEU A 213 -18.36 3.64 11.52
N LYS A 214 -17.16 3.97 12.06
CA LYS A 214 -16.62 3.29 13.25
C LYS A 214 -17.54 3.41 14.46
N VAL A 215 -18.12 4.59 14.73
CA VAL A 215 -19.09 4.77 15.81
C VAL A 215 -20.31 3.87 15.58
N VAL A 216 -20.90 3.93 14.39
CA VAL A 216 -22.07 3.11 14.02
C VAL A 216 -21.75 1.62 14.19
N TYR A 217 -20.63 1.15 13.65
CA TYR A 217 -20.23 -0.25 13.73
C TYR A 217 -19.99 -0.71 15.17
N ASN A 218 -19.21 0.02 15.96
CA ASN A 218 -18.92 -0.33 17.34
C ASN A 218 -20.18 -0.32 18.24
N SER A 219 -21.19 0.49 17.88
CA SER A 219 -22.48 0.57 18.56
C SER A 219 -23.51 -0.49 18.13
N ALA A 220 -23.18 -1.34 17.15
CA ALA A 220 -24.13 -2.25 16.50
C ALA A 220 -24.92 -3.17 17.45
N ASN A 221 -24.33 -3.55 18.59
CA ASN A 221 -25.03 -4.34 19.62
C ASN A 221 -26.29 -3.65 20.16
N GLU A 222 -26.27 -2.31 20.23
CA GLU A 222 -27.33 -1.50 20.82
C GLU A 222 -28.32 -0.95 19.79
N ILE A 223 -27.88 -0.77 18.53
CA ILE A 223 -28.69 -0.22 17.42
C ILE A 223 -29.03 -1.25 16.33
N LYS A 224 -29.10 -2.53 16.71
CA LYS A 224 -29.29 -3.64 15.77
C LYS A 224 -30.59 -3.56 14.96
N LEU A 225 -31.66 -3.00 15.53
CA LEU A 225 -32.96 -2.92 14.85
C LEU A 225 -32.91 -1.87 13.75
N GLU A 226 -32.31 -0.72 14.05
CA GLU A 226 -32.13 0.42 13.15
C GLU A 226 -31.17 0.07 12.00
N LEU A 227 -30.09 -0.65 12.30
CA LEU A 227 -29.18 -1.17 11.27
C LEU A 227 -29.85 -2.20 10.39
N LYS A 228 -30.62 -3.13 10.96
CA LYS A 228 -31.36 -4.13 10.19
C LYS A 228 -32.37 -3.45 9.26
N GLU A 229 -33.14 -2.49 9.74
CA GLU A 229 -34.08 -1.73 8.90
C GLU A 229 -33.36 -1.03 7.74
N THR A 230 -32.19 -0.45 8.01
CA THR A 230 -31.36 0.21 6.99
C THR A 230 -30.90 -0.79 5.92
N PHE A 231 -30.39 -1.96 6.34
CA PHE A 231 -29.96 -3.00 5.40
C PHE A 231 -31.15 -3.57 4.61
N ASP A 232 -32.30 -3.78 5.24
CA ASP A 232 -33.52 -4.25 4.57
C ASP A 232 -33.98 -3.25 3.48
N LYS A 233 -33.85 -1.94 3.71
CA LYS A 233 -34.11 -0.90 2.68
C LYS A 233 -33.13 -1.01 1.51
N VAL A 234 -31.83 -1.15 1.79
CA VAL A 234 -30.79 -1.31 0.75
C VAL A 234 -31.07 -2.54 -0.11
N LEU A 235 -31.37 -3.69 0.52
CA LEU A 235 -31.67 -4.95 -0.17
C LEU A 235 -32.95 -4.85 -1.00
N LYS A 236 -34.02 -4.24 -0.46
CA LYS A 236 -35.30 -4.07 -1.15
C LYS A 236 -35.20 -3.15 -2.36
N ASN A 237 -34.50 -2.02 -2.23
CA ASN A 237 -34.39 -1.00 -3.27
C ASN A 237 -33.22 -1.24 -4.24
N LYS A 238 -32.32 -2.19 -3.94
CA LYS A 238 -31.08 -2.45 -4.69
C LYS A 238 -30.21 -1.20 -4.84
N TRP A 239 -29.98 -0.51 -3.73
CA TRP A 239 -29.08 0.65 -3.63
C TRP A 239 -27.62 0.21 -3.63
N LEU A 240 -27.04 0.08 -4.83
CA LEU A 240 -25.73 -0.55 -5.06
C LEU A 240 -24.71 0.38 -5.73
N ASN A 241 -25.12 1.56 -6.18
CA ASN A 241 -24.25 2.52 -6.86
C ASN A 241 -23.68 3.53 -5.87
N HIS A 242 -22.58 4.18 -6.25
CA HIS A 242 -21.86 5.14 -5.41
C HIS A 242 -22.76 6.24 -4.83
N ASN A 243 -23.73 6.72 -5.61
CA ASN A 243 -24.65 7.79 -5.22
C ASN A 243 -25.95 7.28 -4.58
N ASP A 244 -26.13 5.96 -4.43
CA ASP A 244 -27.32 5.42 -3.81
C ASP A 244 -27.23 5.55 -2.27
N PRO A 245 -28.35 5.70 -1.56
CA PRO A 245 -28.37 5.83 -0.10
C PRO A 245 -27.69 4.65 0.60
N TYR A 246 -26.98 4.94 1.69
CA TYR A 246 -26.25 3.95 2.51
C TYR A 246 -25.16 3.13 1.78
N HIS A 247 -24.82 3.46 0.52
CA HIS A 247 -23.79 2.75 -0.22
C HIS A 247 -22.46 2.71 0.53
N GLY A 248 -21.99 3.85 1.07
CA GLY A 248 -20.76 3.92 1.87
C GLY A 248 -20.79 3.02 3.11
N LEU A 249 -21.93 3.00 3.82
CA LEU A 249 -22.16 2.16 5.01
C LEU A 249 -22.06 0.67 4.69
N CYS A 250 -22.72 0.20 3.61
CA CYS A 250 -22.69 -1.20 3.22
C CYS A 250 -21.35 -1.59 2.59
N LEU A 251 -20.81 -0.76 1.69
CA LEU A 251 -19.55 -1.01 1.00
C LEU A 251 -18.41 -1.22 1.99
N LYS A 252 -18.28 -0.37 3.01
CA LYS A 252 -17.17 -0.44 3.97
C LYS A 252 -17.19 -1.73 4.81
N ILE A 253 -18.36 -2.31 5.07
CA ILE A 253 -18.48 -3.64 5.69
C ILE A 253 -17.78 -4.69 4.80
N LEU A 254 -18.00 -4.62 3.48
CA LEU A 254 -17.46 -5.57 2.50
C LEU A 254 -15.95 -5.39 2.25
N VAL A 255 -15.46 -4.14 2.15
CA VAL A 255 -14.06 -3.85 1.79
C VAL A 255 -13.13 -3.62 2.99
N LYS A 256 -13.66 -3.25 4.16
CA LYS A 256 -12.92 -3.10 5.42
C LYS A 256 -13.63 -3.81 6.58
N PRO A 257 -13.88 -5.13 6.46
CA PRO A 257 -14.61 -5.91 7.47
C PRO A 257 -13.99 -5.84 8.87
N TYR A 258 -12.68 -5.59 8.97
CA TYR A 258 -11.99 -5.42 10.25
C TYR A 258 -12.48 -4.22 11.07
N LEU A 259 -13.15 -3.23 10.46
CA LEU A 259 -13.81 -2.11 11.13
C LEU A 259 -15.24 -2.42 11.58
N ALA A 260 -15.87 -3.45 10.99
CA ALA A 260 -17.29 -3.74 11.15
C ALA A 260 -17.56 -5.08 11.86
N LYS A 261 -16.64 -5.52 12.73
CA LYS A 261 -16.70 -6.84 13.38
C LYS A 261 -17.98 -7.00 14.21
N GLU A 262 -18.35 -5.97 14.94
CA GLU A 262 -19.54 -5.91 15.79
C GLU A 262 -20.82 -6.03 14.96
N VAL A 263 -20.87 -5.43 13.77
CA VAL A 263 -21.99 -5.59 12.84
C VAL A 263 -22.07 -7.03 12.33
N ILE A 264 -20.93 -7.61 11.94
CA ILE A 264 -20.85 -8.99 11.45
C ILE A 264 -21.28 -9.97 12.55
N GLU A 265 -20.92 -9.72 13.81
CA GLU A 265 -21.30 -10.54 14.95
C GLU A 265 -22.81 -10.46 15.27
N VAL A 266 -23.42 -9.27 15.18
CA VAL A 266 -24.81 -9.04 15.60
C VAL A 266 -25.83 -9.28 14.48
N LEU A 267 -25.47 -8.99 13.23
CA LEU A 267 -26.32 -9.12 12.04
C LEU A 267 -25.68 -9.97 10.93
N PRO A 268 -25.17 -11.19 11.23
CA PRO A 268 -24.41 -11.96 10.26
C PRO A 268 -25.22 -12.33 9.00
N LEU A 269 -26.51 -12.65 9.15
CA LEU A 269 -27.38 -12.98 8.02
C LEU A 269 -27.59 -11.79 7.07
N SER A 270 -27.79 -10.59 7.61
CA SER A 270 -27.89 -9.38 6.78
C SER A 270 -26.58 -9.09 6.04
N VAL A 271 -25.42 -9.35 6.67
CA VAL A 271 -24.13 -9.20 5.98
C VAL A 271 -23.96 -10.24 4.87
N ILE A 272 -24.43 -11.48 5.06
CA ILE A 272 -24.47 -12.50 3.99
C ILE A 272 -25.34 -12.00 2.82
N ASP A 273 -26.52 -11.44 3.09
CA ASP A 273 -27.40 -10.90 2.05
C ASP A 273 -26.76 -9.72 1.30
N LEU A 274 -26.05 -8.83 2.02
CA LEU A 274 -25.28 -7.75 1.41
C LEU A 274 -24.15 -8.29 0.53
N CYS A 275 -23.37 -9.25 1.01
CA CYS A 275 -22.34 -9.93 0.20
C CYS A 275 -22.94 -10.51 -1.08
N ASN A 276 -24.09 -11.16 -0.94
CA ASN A 276 -24.78 -11.82 -2.04
C ASN A 276 -25.21 -10.82 -3.13
N ILE A 277 -25.79 -9.68 -2.78
CA ILE A 277 -26.29 -8.71 -3.77
C ILE A 277 -25.18 -7.83 -4.36
N PHE A 278 -24.20 -7.39 -3.55
CA PHE A 278 -23.15 -6.46 -3.98
C PHE A 278 -22.10 -7.14 -4.87
N TRP A 279 -21.87 -8.45 -4.72
CA TRP A 279 -20.89 -9.17 -5.54
C TRP A 279 -21.45 -9.70 -6.85
N GLN A 280 -22.77 -9.72 -7.03
CA GLN A 280 -23.41 -10.19 -8.26
C GLN A 280 -23.35 -9.14 -9.37
N LYS A 281 -23.16 -9.62 -10.61
CA LYS A 281 -23.28 -8.80 -11.82
C LYS A 281 -24.67 -8.17 -11.91
N GLN A 282 -24.71 -6.88 -12.26
CA GLN A 282 -25.94 -6.11 -12.39
C GLN A 282 -26.39 -6.02 -13.86
N ASP A 283 -27.70 -6.13 -14.09
CA ASP A 283 -28.33 -5.96 -15.42
C ASP A 283 -28.44 -4.46 -15.76
N LYS A 284 -27.32 -3.78 -16.05
CA LYS A 284 -27.35 -2.36 -16.47
C LYS A 284 -27.05 -2.17 -17.96
N LYS A 285 -27.69 -1.15 -18.54
CA LYS A 285 -27.46 -0.68 -19.92
C LYS A 285 -25.99 -0.28 -20.10
N LEU A 286 -25.48 -0.67 -21.26
CA LEU A 286 -24.14 -0.40 -21.78
C LEU A 286 -23.78 1.07 -21.59
N ASP A 287 -22.69 1.31 -20.85
CA ASP A 287 -22.03 2.62 -20.92
C ASP A 287 -21.30 2.71 -22.26
N ASN A 288 -21.23 3.92 -22.84
CA ASN A 288 -20.72 4.16 -24.19
C ASN A 288 -19.21 3.84 -24.34
N PHE A 289 -18.52 3.52 -23.24
CA PHE A 289 -17.07 3.30 -23.19
C PHE A 289 -16.65 1.82 -23.13
N GLY A 290 -17.57 0.84 -23.19
CA GLY A 290 -17.25 -0.57 -23.48
C GLY A 290 -16.44 -1.36 -22.42
N TYR A 291 -15.94 -0.72 -21.36
CA TYR A 291 -15.04 -1.34 -20.36
C TYR A 291 -15.60 -2.55 -19.60
N ASP A 292 -16.92 -2.75 -19.60
CA ASP A 292 -17.58 -3.80 -18.82
C ASP A 292 -17.80 -5.12 -19.59
N ARG A 293 -17.48 -5.22 -20.88
CA ARG A 293 -17.86 -6.43 -21.64
C ARG A 293 -16.97 -7.66 -21.40
N ASP A 294 -15.69 -7.49 -21.08
CA ASP A 294 -14.70 -8.58 -21.17
C ASP A 294 -13.92 -8.91 -19.88
N SER A 295 -14.33 -8.38 -18.72
CA SER A 295 -13.65 -8.71 -17.45
C SER A 295 -13.82 -10.18 -17.06
N ILE A 296 -12.82 -10.75 -16.39
CA ILE A 296 -12.87 -12.14 -15.90
C ILE A 296 -14.01 -12.32 -14.88
N GLU A 297 -14.25 -11.34 -14.01
CA GLU A 297 -15.33 -11.34 -13.02
C GLU A 297 -16.70 -11.49 -13.69
N ASN A 298 -16.94 -10.74 -14.77
CA ASN A 298 -18.21 -10.76 -15.48
C ASN A 298 -18.52 -12.13 -16.10
N LYS A 299 -17.50 -12.95 -16.40
CA LYS A 299 -17.66 -14.34 -16.88
C LYS A 299 -18.15 -15.29 -15.79
N TYR A 300 -17.80 -15.02 -14.53
CA TYR A 300 -18.34 -15.74 -13.37
C TYR A 300 -19.68 -15.15 -12.90
N GLY A 301 -20.24 -14.17 -13.62
CA GLY A 301 -21.46 -13.47 -13.19
C GLY A 301 -21.24 -12.58 -11.96
N LEU A 302 -20.02 -12.10 -11.76
CA LEU A 302 -19.62 -11.21 -10.66
C LEU A 302 -19.48 -9.77 -11.16
N ILE A 303 -19.52 -8.81 -10.25
CA ILE A 303 -19.29 -7.39 -10.58
C ILE A 303 -17.82 -7.14 -10.99
N SER A 304 -17.63 -6.32 -12.03
CA SER A 304 -16.30 -5.96 -12.54
C SER A 304 -15.44 -5.22 -11.50
N ARG A 305 -14.13 -5.52 -11.51
CA ARG A 305 -13.12 -4.91 -10.64
C ARG A 305 -13.06 -3.38 -10.74
N HIS A 306 -13.43 -2.82 -11.90
CA HIS A 306 -13.45 -1.37 -12.15
C HIS A 306 -14.59 -0.62 -11.44
N ARG A 307 -15.54 -1.33 -10.81
CA ARG A 307 -16.72 -0.75 -10.13
C ARG A 307 -16.69 -0.86 -8.60
N SER A 308 -15.53 -0.62 -7.96
CA SER A 308 -15.39 -0.29 -6.51
C SER A 308 -14.83 -1.38 -5.56
N PHE A 309 -14.34 -2.50 -6.05
CA PHE A 309 -13.88 -3.61 -5.20
C PHE A 309 -12.44 -4.05 -5.52
N ASP A 310 -11.45 -3.35 -4.96
CA ASP A 310 -10.04 -3.77 -5.06
C ASP A 310 -9.69 -4.79 -3.97
N TYR A 311 -10.03 -6.06 -4.22
CA TYR A 311 -9.69 -7.20 -3.37
C TYR A 311 -8.26 -7.74 -3.62
N PHE A 312 -7.37 -6.93 -4.19
CA PHE A 312 -5.96 -7.28 -4.37
C PHE A 312 -5.06 -6.57 -3.34
N PRO A 313 -4.07 -7.28 -2.76
CA PRO A 313 -3.83 -8.71 -2.89
C PRO A 313 -4.95 -9.53 -2.23
N ALA A 314 -5.30 -10.69 -2.83
CA ALA A 314 -6.34 -11.55 -2.28
C ALA A 314 -5.89 -12.14 -0.93
N SER A 315 -6.76 -12.13 0.07
CA SER A 315 -6.49 -12.64 1.42
C SER A 315 -7.74 -13.21 2.08
N ALA A 316 -7.53 -14.16 3.00
CA ALA A 316 -8.59 -14.67 3.87
C ALA A 316 -9.26 -13.56 4.71
N ASN A 317 -8.56 -12.46 4.98
CA ASN A 317 -9.08 -11.34 5.78
C ASN A 317 -9.66 -10.20 4.92
N GLN A 318 -9.62 -10.32 3.59
CA GLN A 318 -10.01 -9.22 2.70
C GLN A 318 -11.52 -9.00 2.67
N THR A 319 -12.31 -10.05 2.87
CA THR A 319 -13.79 -10.03 2.85
C THR A 319 -14.37 -10.40 4.23
N PRO A 320 -15.65 -10.10 4.52
CA PRO A 320 -16.29 -10.47 5.79
C PRO A 320 -16.33 -11.97 6.08
N VAL A 321 -16.07 -12.82 5.10
CA VAL A 321 -16.31 -14.27 5.13
C VAL A 321 -15.59 -14.97 6.27
N ASN A 322 -14.33 -14.61 6.56
CA ASN A 322 -13.60 -15.23 7.67
C ASN A 322 -14.23 -14.93 9.03
N TRP A 323 -14.80 -13.74 9.23
CA TRP A 323 -15.54 -13.39 10.44
C TRP A 323 -16.91 -14.08 10.46
N LEU A 324 -17.63 -14.09 9.34
CA LEU A 324 -18.91 -14.78 9.19
C LEU A 324 -18.80 -16.28 9.50
N LEU A 325 -17.75 -16.96 9.04
CA LEU A 325 -17.48 -18.37 9.37
C LEU A 325 -17.30 -18.60 10.87
N LYS A 326 -16.71 -17.63 11.58
CA LYS A 326 -16.51 -17.67 13.05
C LYS A 326 -17.80 -17.39 13.83
N THR A 327 -18.72 -16.60 13.26
CA THR A 327 -19.96 -16.18 13.90
C THR A 327 -21.15 -17.09 13.58
N THR A 328 -21.47 -17.29 12.30
CA THR A 328 -22.53 -18.20 11.83
C THR A 328 -22.00 -19.18 10.80
N PHE A 329 -21.41 -20.28 11.29
CA PHE A 329 -20.70 -21.23 10.44
C PHE A 329 -21.57 -21.83 9.33
N TRP A 330 -22.73 -22.41 9.67
CA TRP A 330 -23.54 -23.17 8.72
C TRP A 330 -24.18 -22.30 7.64
N ASP A 331 -24.74 -21.15 8.00
CA ASP A 331 -25.32 -20.23 7.02
C ASP A 331 -24.24 -19.70 6.06
N THR A 332 -23.06 -19.38 6.60
CA THR A 332 -21.93 -18.92 5.79
C THR A 332 -21.40 -20.01 4.88
N LEU A 333 -21.30 -21.26 5.36
CA LEU A 333 -20.86 -22.39 4.54
C LEU A 333 -21.83 -22.64 3.38
N ASN A 334 -23.13 -22.66 3.65
CA ASN A 334 -24.16 -22.82 2.62
C ASN A 334 -24.08 -21.66 1.61
N PHE A 335 -23.93 -20.42 2.08
CA PHE A 335 -23.72 -19.26 1.20
C PHE A 335 -22.49 -19.43 0.30
N ILE A 336 -21.34 -19.86 0.84
CA ILE A 336 -20.11 -20.06 0.04
C ILE A 336 -20.33 -21.11 -1.05
N ILE A 337 -20.97 -22.23 -0.70
CA ILE A 337 -21.28 -23.31 -1.64
C ILE A 337 -22.21 -22.80 -2.74
N ASP A 338 -23.32 -22.16 -2.39
CA ASP A 338 -24.32 -21.67 -3.34
C ASP A 338 -23.78 -20.54 -4.23
N PHE A 339 -22.98 -19.63 -3.65
CA PHE A 339 -22.33 -18.55 -4.37
C PHE A 339 -21.30 -19.09 -5.38
N THR A 340 -20.45 -20.03 -4.95
CA THR A 340 -19.44 -20.66 -5.82
C THR A 340 -20.11 -21.48 -6.92
N ASN A 341 -21.16 -22.23 -6.60
CA ASN A 341 -21.94 -23.01 -7.56
C ASN A 341 -22.53 -22.12 -8.67
N ARG A 342 -23.15 -20.99 -8.30
CA ARG A 342 -23.68 -20.03 -9.29
C ARG A 342 -22.56 -19.43 -10.14
N ALA A 343 -21.44 -19.05 -9.53
CA ALA A 343 -20.32 -18.45 -10.25
C ALA A 343 -19.72 -19.40 -11.29
N VAL A 344 -19.53 -20.69 -10.94
CA VAL A 344 -18.98 -21.70 -11.85
C VAL A 344 -19.97 -22.09 -12.94
N VAL A 345 -21.27 -22.17 -12.64
CA VAL A 345 -22.31 -22.42 -13.66
C VAL A 345 -22.36 -21.27 -14.67
N ASN A 346 -22.24 -20.01 -14.22
CA ASN A 346 -22.12 -18.88 -15.14
C ASN A 346 -20.85 -18.97 -16.00
N TYR A 347 -19.70 -19.30 -15.40
CA TYR A 347 -18.44 -19.45 -16.12
C TYR A 347 -18.52 -20.50 -17.23
N GLN A 348 -19.11 -21.67 -16.93
CA GLN A 348 -19.35 -22.75 -17.90
C GLN A 348 -20.10 -22.25 -19.15
N GLN A 349 -21.12 -21.42 -18.97
CA GLN A 349 -21.98 -20.96 -20.08
C GLN A 349 -21.26 -20.02 -21.05
N THR A 350 -20.15 -19.40 -20.64
CA THR A 350 -19.45 -18.40 -21.46
C THR A 350 -18.56 -18.99 -22.56
N ASN A 351 -18.33 -20.31 -22.60
CA ASN A 351 -17.48 -21.00 -23.59
C ASN A 351 -16.04 -20.46 -23.72
N TYR A 352 -15.54 -19.70 -22.73
CA TYR A 352 -14.24 -19.03 -22.80
C TYR A 352 -13.04 -20.00 -22.75
N ASP A 353 -13.23 -21.18 -22.14
CA ASP A 353 -12.14 -22.09 -21.77
C ASP A 353 -12.54 -23.56 -21.95
N LYS A 354 -13.11 -23.89 -23.12
CA LYS A 354 -13.71 -25.20 -23.40
C LYS A 354 -12.75 -26.37 -23.24
N ASP A 355 -11.46 -26.17 -23.53
CA ASP A 355 -10.49 -27.27 -23.61
C ASP A 355 -9.99 -27.69 -22.21
N ASP A 356 -10.08 -26.82 -21.21
CA ASP A 356 -9.54 -27.03 -19.85
C ASP A 356 -10.64 -27.24 -18.78
N PHE A 357 -11.90 -27.03 -19.13
CA PHE A 357 -13.06 -27.19 -18.25
C PHE A 357 -13.69 -28.58 -18.42
N LYS A 358 -13.62 -29.42 -17.38
CA LYS A 358 -14.07 -30.83 -17.39
C LYS A 358 -15.10 -31.12 -16.30
N GLU A 359 -15.92 -32.14 -16.51
CA GLU A 359 -16.77 -32.72 -15.46
C GLU A 359 -16.07 -33.93 -14.84
N ILE A 360 -16.11 -34.03 -13.51
CA ILE A 360 -15.58 -35.16 -12.74
C ILE A 360 -16.68 -35.73 -11.83
N THR A 361 -16.56 -37.00 -11.49
CA THR A 361 -17.50 -37.68 -10.58
C THR A 361 -16.78 -38.07 -9.29
N LEU A 362 -17.33 -37.63 -8.16
CA LEU A 362 -16.93 -38.06 -6.83
C LEU A 362 -17.85 -39.20 -6.35
N TYR A 363 -17.28 -40.19 -5.68
CA TYR A 363 -18.01 -41.37 -5.18
C TYR A 363 -18.07 -41.37 -3.65
N ILE A 364 -19.21 -40.94 -3.09
CA ILE A 364 -19.42 -40.74 -1.65
C ILE A 364 -20.61 -41.58 -1.20
N ASP A 365 -20.41 -42.53 -0.28
CA ASP A 365 -21.49 -43.38 0.30
C ASP A 365 -22.46 -43.95 -0.76
N GLU A 366 -21.91 -44.52 -1.84
CA GLU A 366 -22.65 -45.08 -2.99
C GLU A 366 -23.40 -44.06 -3.87
N GLN A 367 -23.22 -42.76 -3.62
CA GLN A 367 -23.74 -41.68 -4.45
C GLN A 367 -22.65 -41.13 -5.39
N GLU A 368 -23.04 -40.87 -6.63
CA GLU A 368 -22.24 -40.16 -7.62
C GLU A 368 -22.55 -38.66 -7.58
N ILE A 369 -21.53 -37.84 -7.31
CA ILE A 369 -21.64 -36.38 -7.28
C ILE A 369 -20.79 -35.79 -8.40
N THR A 370 -21.45 -35.14 -9.36
CA THR A 370 -20.78 -34.48 -10.50
C THR A 370 -20.33 -33.07 -10.14
N GLN A 371 -19.08 -32.74 -10.45
CA GLN A 371 -18.50 -31.41 -10.25
C GLN A 371 -17.75 -30.94 -11.49
N PHE A 372 -17.70 -29.63 -11.70
CA PHE A 372 -16.86 -28.99 -12.70
C PHE A 372 -15.46 -28.71 -12.17
N THR A 373 -14.45 -29.00 -12.98
CA THR A 373 -13.04 -28.80 -12.64
C THR A 373 -12.28 -28.14 -13.79
N SER A 374 -11.24 -27.40 -13.42
CA SER A 374 -10.20 -26.88 -14.32
C SER A 374 -8.99 -26.50 -13.46
N TRP A 375 -7.85 -26.21 -14.09
CA TRP A 375 -6.69 -25.67 -13.36
C TRP A 375 -7.05 -24.38 -12.60
N THR A 376 -7.80 -23.48 -13.23
CA THR A 376 -8.25 -22.22 -12.62
C THR A 376 -9.14 -22.45 -11.40
N LEU A 377 -10.07 -23.42 -11.46
CA LEU A 377 -10.92 -23.74 -10.32
C LEU A 377 -10.12 -24.37 -9.18
N TRP A 378 -9.24 -25.33 -9.48
CA TRP A 378 -8.44 -26.02 -8.46
C TRP A 378 -7.46 -25.10 -7.74
N SER A 379 -6.90 -24.11 -8.44
CA SER A 379 -5.90 -23.17 -7.90
C SER A 379 -6.49 -21.91 -7.25
N LEU A 380 -7.82 -21.73 -7.27
CA LEU A 380 -8.50 -20.50 -6.86
C LEU A 380 -8.17 -20.09 -5.41
N TYR A 381 -8.14 -21.05 -4.49
CA TYR A 381 -7.83 -20.79 -3.07
C TYR A 381 -6.36 -20.39 -2.82
N ARG A 382 -5.47 -20.63 -3.80
CA ARG A 382 -4.08 -20.16 -3.75
C ARG A 382 -3.90 -18.75 -4.30
N GLY A 383 -4.85 -18.28 -5.13
CA GLY A 383 -4.82 -16.95 -5.73
C GLY A 383 -3.93 -16.86 -6.97
N ILE A 384 -3.78 -17.97 -7.71
CA ILE A 384 -2.98 -18.01 -8.95
C ILE A 384 -3.76 -17.40 -10.11
N THR A 385 -4.99 -17.85 -10.34
CA THR A 385 -5.88 -17.36 -11.41
C THR A 385 -7.32 -17.15 -10.90
N GLY A 386 -8.15 -16.48 -11.71
CA GLY A 386 -9.58 -16.25 -11.44
C GLY A 386 -9.92 -14.96 -10.67
N PRO A 387 -11.22 -14.69 -10.43
CA PRO A 387 -11.69 -13.47 -9.76
C PRO A 387 -11.22 -13.34 -8.30
N SER A 388 -10.67 -12.18 -7.92
CA SER A 388 -10.14 -11.94 -6.57
C SER A 388 -11.18 -12.15 -5.45
N ILE A 389 -12.47 -11.88 -5.70
CA ILE A 389 -13.55 -12.13 -4.73
C ILE A 389 -13.62 -13.62 -4.37
N LEU A 390 -13.65 -14.50 -5.39
CA LEU A 390 -13.72 -15.94 -5.16
C LEU A 390 -12.45 -16.45 -4.50
N GLN A 391 -11.28 -15.94 -4.89
CA GLN A 391 -10.01 -16.26 -4.23
C GLN A 391 -10.08 -15.94 -2.73
N CYS A 392 -10.55 -14.75 -2.34
CA CYS A 392 -10.69 -14.37 -0.94
C CYS A 392 -11.67 -15.27 -0.17
N ILE A 393 -12.82 -15.60 -0.76
CA ILE A 393 -13.81 -16.52 -0.18
C ILE A 393 -13.17 -17.89 0.08
N HIS A 394 -12.44 -18.42 -0.90
CA HIS A 394 -11.82 -19.74 -0.82
C HIS A 394 -10.67 -19.77 0.20
N MET A 395 -9.86 -18.72 0.26
CA MET A 395 -8.81 -18.56 1.26
C MET A 395 -9.39 -18.47 2.68
N ALA A 396 -10.49 -17.73 2.87
CA ALA A 396 -11.18 -17.64 4.15
C ALA A 396 -11.70 -18.99 4.62
N LEU A 397 -12.35 -19.75 3.73
CA LEU A 397 -12.85 -21.09 4.03
C LEU A 397 -11.72 -22.06 4.35
N GLU A 398 -10.66 -22.10 3.54
CA GLU A 398 -9.50 -22.96 3.78
C GLU A 398 -8.87 -22.69 5.14
N LYS A 399 -8.56 -21.41 5.41
CA LYS A 399 -7.96 -20.99 6.68
C LYS A 399 -8.83 -21.41 7.86
N PHE A 400 -10.13 -21.13 7.79
CA PHE A 400 -11.05 -21.47 8.86
C PHE A 400 -11.15 -22.98 9.09
N LEU A 401 -11.22 -23.80 8.03
CA LEU A 401 -11.27 -25.26 8.17
C LEU A 401 -9.97 -25.84 8.74
N LEU A 402 -8.81 -25.29 8.37
CA LEU A 402 -7.51 -25.69 8.94
C LEU A 402 -7.36 -25.28 10.42
N GLU A 403 -7.96 -24.16 10.83
CA GLU A 403 -8.05 -23.76 12.24
C GLU A 403 -9.03 -24.69 13.00
N LEU A 404 -10.21 -24.94 12.41
CA LEU A 404 -11.29 -25.71 13.02
C LEU A 404 -10.92 -27.19 13.19
N SER A 405 -10.17 -27.79 12.26
CA SER A 405 -9.72 -29.19 12.32
C SER A 405 -8.81 -29.50 13.52
N LYS A 406 -8.23 -28.47 14.13
CA LYS A 406 -7.38 -28.59 15.33
C LYS A 406 -8.19 -28.59 16.62
N ILE A 407 -9.41 -28.06 16.58
CA ILE A 407 -10.26 -27.78 17.75
C ILE A 407 -11.40 -28.79 17.84
N VAL A 408 -12.05 -29.10 16.72
CA VAL A 408 -13.26 -29.94 16.68
C VAL A 408 -12.88 -31.42 16.63
N PRO A 409 -13.54 -32.29 17.43
CA PRO A 409 -13.36 -33.74 17.32
C PRO A 409 -13.64 -34.26 15.91
N ILE A 410 -12.83 -35.23 15.50
CA ILE A 410 -12.81 -35.79 14.15
C ILE A 410 -14.18 -36.28 13.68
N GLU A 411 -14.96 -36.89 14.57
CA GLU A 411 -16.29 -37.45 14.29
C GLU A 411 -17.31 -36.37 13.92
N LYS A 412 -17.14 -35.15 14.44
CA LYS A 412 -18.00 -34.00 14.13
C LYS A 412 -17.48 -33.19 12.94
N PHE A 413 -16.18 -33.25 12.68
CA PHE A 413 -15.55 -32.50 11.59
C PHE A 413 -15.67 -33.19 10.23
N LYS A 414 -15.56 -34.53 10.17
CA LYS A 414 -15.69 -35.30 8.93
C LYS A 414 -17.00 -35.03 8.15
N PRO A 415 -18.19 -34.99 8.81
CA PRO A 415 -19.43 -34.63 8.12
C PRO A 415 -19.40 -33.28 7.42
N ILE A 416 -18.66 -32.30 7.93
CA ILE A 416 -18.52 -30.97 7.30
C ILE A 416 -17.81 -31.10 5.96
N LEU A 417 -16.69 -31.84 5.91
CA LEU A 417 -15.95 -32.05 4.66
C LEU A 417 -16.79 -32.81 3.65
N ILE A 418 -17.53 -33.84 4.09
CA ILE A 418 -18.45 -34.61 3.24
C ILE A 418 -19.56 -33.71 2.69
N ASP A 419 -20.14 -32.82 3.52
CA ASP A 419 -21.21 -31.91 3.11
C ASP A 419 -20.74 -30.93 2.02
N ILE A 420 -19.50 -30.41 2.14
CA ILE A 420 -18.86 -29.58 1.11
C ILE A 420 -18.76 -30.35 -0.22
N LEU A 421 -18.24 -31.58 -0.17
CA LEU A 421 -18.07 -32.40 -1.37
C LEU A 421 -19.41 -32.75 -2.03
N ARG A 422 -20.45 -33.06 -1.23
CA ARG A 422 -21.78 -33.45 -1.73
C ARG A 422 -22.57 -32.30 -2.33
N LYS A 423 -22.49 -31.10 -1.76
CA LYS A 423 -23.28 -29.94 -2.19
C LYS A 423 -22.58 -29.08 -3.26
N SER A 424 -21.26 -29.18 -3.39
CA SER A 424 -20.50 -28.42 -4.37
C SER A 424 -20.71 -28.96 -5.79
N LYS A 425 -20.86 -28.05 -6.76
CA LYS A 425 -20.76 -28.28 -8.20
C LYS A 425 -19.37 -27.92 -8.75
N SER A 426 -18.44 -27.47 -7.90
CA SER A 426 -17.11 -27.04 -8.31
C SER A 426 -16.02 -27.78 -7.53
N ALA A 427 -15.03 -28.27 -8.28
CA ALA A 427 -13.82 -28.87 -7.72
C ALA A 427 -12.93 -27.85 -6.98
N SER A 428 -13.20 -26.54 -7.11
CA SER A 428 -12.54 -25.50 -6.32
C SER A 428 -12.73 -25.70 -4.82
N LEU A 429 -13.94 -26.08 -4.38
CA LEU A 429 -14.19 -26.41 -2.97
C LEU A 429 -13.61 -27.78 -2.59
N THR A 430 -13.57 -28.73 -3.53
CA THR A 430 -12.90 -30.02 -3.35
C THR A 430 -11.39 -29.85 -3.14
N SER A 431 -10.76 -28.87 -3.80
CA SER A 431 -9.35 -28.53 -3.57
C SER A 431 -9.07 -28.03 -2.15
N ILE A 432 -10.02 -27.35 -1.52
CA ILE A 432 -9.93 -26.92 -0.12
C ILE A 432 -10.02 -28.14 0.81
N VAL A 433 -10.96 -29.06 0.54
CA VAL A 433 -11.05 -30.33 1.28
C VAL A 433 -9.75 -31.12 1.16
N CYS A 434 -9.17 -31.17 -0.05
CA CYS A 434 -7.86 -31.77 -0.30
C CYS A 434 -6.75 -31.12 0.55
N SER A 435 -6.70 -29.78 0.63
CA SER A 435 -5.74 -29.08 1.48
C SER A 435 -5.86 -29.47 2.96
N VAL A 436 -7.09 -29.60 3.48
CA VAL A 436 -7.34 -30.01 4.87
C VAL A 436 -6.88 -31.46 5.12
N VAL A 437 -7.15 -32.36 4.17
CA VAL A 437 -6.68 -33.76 4.21
C VAL A 437 -5.15 -33.80 4.24
N LEU A 438 -4.48 -33.09 3.32
CA LEU A 438 -3.01 -33.04 3.24
C LEU A 438 -2.36 -32.44 4.50
N SER A 439 -3.05 -31.52 5.19
CA SER A 439 -2.57 -30.95 6.45
C SER A 439 -2.60 -31.94 7.62
N ASN A 440 -3.51 -32.92 7.61
CA ASN A 440 -3.64 -33.91 8.69
C ASN A 440 -4.01 -35.29 8.12
N PRO A 441 -3.11 -35.95 7.37
CA PRO A 441 -3.44 -37.14 6.59
C PRO A 441 -3.91 -38.31 7.45
N ASP A 442 -3.28 -38.58 8.59
CA ASP A 442 -3.68 -39.70 9.46
C ASP A 442 -5.11 -39.53 10.02
N LYS A 443 -5.56 -38.29 10.22
CA LYS A 443 -6.91 -38.00 10.74
C LYS A 443 -7.99 -38.18 9.67
N PHE A 444 -7.71 -37.77 8.44
CA PHE A 444 -8.73 -37.70 7.39
C PHE A 444 -8.55 -38.75 6.30
N TYR A 445 -8.04 -39.94 6.66
CA TYR A 445 -7.76 -41.04 5.73
C TYR A 445 -8.99 -41.54 4.96
N ASP A 446 -10.17 -41.49 5.56
CA ASP A 446 -11.44 -41.88 4.97
C ASP A 446 -11.93 -40.85 3.94
N ILE A 447 -11.70 -39.57 4.20
CA ILE A 447 -11.91 -38.51 3.21
C ILE A 447 -10.87 -38.62 2.09
N ALA A 448 -9.62 -38.98 2.40
CA ALA A 448 -8.60 -39.24 1.40
C ALA A 448 -9.01 -40.38 0.45
N ILE A 449 -9.61 -41.46 0.96
CA ILE A 449 -10.19 -42.54 0.14
C ILE A 449 -11.22 -41.99 -0.86
N ILE A 450 -12.09 -41.05 -0.46
CA ILE A 450 -13.06 -40.42 -1.37
C ILE A 450 -12.34 -39.71 -2.52
N LEU A 451 -11.32 -38.89 -2.19
CA LEU A 451 -10.55 -38.15 -3.20
C LEU A 451 -9.78 -39.08 -4.14
N PHE A 452 -9.26 -40.20 -3.62
CA PHE A 452 -8.50 -41.17 -4.40
C PHE A 452 -9.34 -41.92 -5.44
N LYS A 453 -10.66 -41.98 -5.29
CA LYS A 453 -11.55 -42.64 -6.27
C LYS A 453 -11.73 -41.84 -7.57
N THR A 454 -11.23 -40.61 -7.64
CA THR A 454 -11.35 -39.73 -8.82
C THR A 454 -9.96 -39.41 -9.35
N ILE A 455 -9.59 -40.00 -10.49
CA ILE A 455 -8.20 -40.02 -10.99
C ILE A 455 -7.72 -38.64 -11.47
N GLU A 456 -8.64 -37.78 -11.91
CA GLU A 456 -8.37 -36.44 -12.43
C GLU A 456 -7.79 -35.52 -11.34
N LEU A 457 -8.12 -35.75 -10.07
CA LEU A 457 -7.70 -34.90 -8.94
C LEU A 457 -6.18 -34.94 -8.69
N TYR A 458 -5.54 -36.07 -8.98
CA TYR A 458 -4.10 -36.26 -8.75
C TYR A 458 -3.25 -35.27 -9.53
N HIS A 459 -3.56 -35.10 -10.83
CA HIS A 459 -2.81 -34.20 -11.71
C HIS A 459 -2.97 -32.73 -11.31
N LEU A 460 -4.21 -32.32 -10.98
CA LEU A 460 -4.52 -30.96 -10.56
C LEU A 460 -3.77 -30.60 -9.27
N ASP A 461 -3.76 -31.50 -8.29
CA ASP A 461 -3.10 -31.25 -7.02
C ASP A 461 -1.57 -31.31 -7.10
N MET A 462 -1.02 -32.19 -7.94
CA MET A 462 0.41 -32.19 -8.27
C MET A 462 0.84 -30.86 -8.89
N SER A 463 0.08 -30.38 -9.89
CA SER A 463 0.33 -29.10 -10.57
C SER A 463 0.30 -27.94 -9.58
N ARG A 464 -0.64 -27.98 -8.61
CA ARG A 464 -0.71 -26.99 -7.54
C ARG A 464 0.52 -27.03 -6.62
N SER A 465 1.01 -28.21 -6.21
CA SER A 465 2.24 -28.30 -5.39
C SER A 465 3.46 -27.70 -6.07
N SER A 466 3.57 -27.93 -7.38
CA SER A 466 4.69 -27.45 -8.19
C SER A 466 4.64 -25.94 -8.40
N SER A 467 3.47 -25.31 -8.24
CA SER A 467 3.25 -23.87 -8.49
C SER A 467 3.40 -22.98 -7.24
N GLU A 468 3.66 -23.54 -6.05
CA GLU A 468 3.70 -22.76 -4.79
C GLU A 468 4.78 -21.67 -4.78
N PHE A 469 5.90 -21.85 -5.49
CA PHE A 469 6.94 -20.83 -5.60
C PHE A 469 6.44 -19.56 -6.33
N GLN A 470 5.58 -19.73 -7.34
CA GLN A 470 5.00 -18.62 -8.10
C GLN A 470 4.02 -17.83 -7.23
N VAL A 471 3.20 -18.53 -6.43
CA VAL A 471 2.23 -17.91 -5.51
C VAL A 471 2.91 -16.90 -4.59
N LYS A 472 4.07 -17.28 -4.00
CA LYS A 472 4.82 -16.42 -3.08
C LYS A 472 5.34 -15.15 -3.78
N SER A 473 5.81 -15.27 -5.03
CA SER A 473 6.25 -14.12 -5.81
C SER A 473 5.10 -13.18 -6.14
N THR A 474 3.97 -13.72 -6.62
CA THR A 474 2.82 -12.93 -7.07
C THR A 474 2.14 -12.19 -5.92
N CYS A 475 1.99 -12.82 -4.74
CA CYS A 475 1.35 -12.15 -3.60
C CYS A 475 2.23 -11.05 -2.97
N SER A 476 3.54 -11.06 -3.24
CA SER A 476 4.49 -10.05 -2.75
C SER A 476 4.55 -8.78 -3.62
N ILE A 477 3.85 -8.76 -4.77
CA ILE A 477 3.82 -7.60 -5.66
C ILE A 477 3.20 -6.40 -4.93
N GLY A 478 3.95 -5.30 -4.85
CA GLY A 478 3.52 -4.08 -4.16
C GLY A 478 3.70 -4.09 -2.64
N TYR A 479 4.33 -5.12 -2.06
CA TYR A 479 4.65 -5.17 -0.64
C TYR A 479 5.54 -3.99 -0.22
N GLY A 480 5.19 -3.34 0.90
CA GLY A 480 5.87 -2.14 1.41
C GLY A 480 5.27 -0.81 0.92
N MET A 481 4.37 -0.81 -0.06
CA MET A 481 3.68 0.40 -0.51
C MET A 481 2.59 0.87 0.46
N ASN A 482 1.96 -0.05 1.21
CA ASN A 482 0.91 0.28 2.18
C ASN A 482 0.96 -0.65 3.40
N ARG A 483 1.58 -0.16 4.47
CA ARG A 483 1.80 -0.92 5.71
C ARG A 483 0.53 -1.52 6.33
N ALA A 484 -0.61 -0.83 6.25
CA ALA A 484 -1.86 -1.35 6.80
C ALA A 484 -2.39 -2.53 5.98
N LYS A 485 -2.34 -2.42 4.64
CA LYS A 485 -2.68 -3.53 3.74
C LYS A 485 -1.70 -4.70 3.91
N ASP A 486 -0.41 -4.42 4.05
CA ASP A 486 0.63 -5.44 4.21
C ASP A 486 0.42 -6.28 5.47
N ILE A 487 0.21 -5.63 6.62
CA ILE A 487 -0.01 -6.30 7.91
C ILE A 487 -1.29 -7.16 7.89
N LEU A 488 -2.36 -6.66 7.26
CA LEU A 488 -3.66 -7.33 7.29
C LEU A 488 -3.78 -8.47 6.27
N TYR A 489 -3.17 -8.31 5.10
CA TYR A 489 -3.46 -9.14 3.92
C TYR A 489 -2.20 -9.83 3.38
N THR A 490 -1.15 -9.08 3.03
CA THR A 490 0.04 -9.66 2.39
C THR A 490 0.80 -10.59 3.36
N ASP A 491 1.02 -10.16 4.60
CA ASP A 491 1.68 -10.97 5.64
C ASP A 491 0.89 -12.26 5.95
N GLU A 492 -0.44 -12.21 5.88
CA GLU A 492 -1.29 -13.39 6.04
C GLU A 492 -1.07 -14.38 4.90
N ARG A 493 -0.94 -13.90 3.65
CA ARG A 493 -0.67 -14.74 2.49
C ARG A 493 0.71 -15.36 2.51
N LEU A 494 1.73 -14.58 2.88
CA LEU A 494 3.10 -15.09 2.98
C LEU A 494 3.19 -16.24 3.99
N LYS A 495 2.58 -16.08 5.16
CA LYS A 495 2.49 -17.16 6.18
C LYS A 495 1.76 -18.39 5.65
N ALA A 496 0.67 -18.23 4.90
CA ALA A 496 -0.07 -19.35 4.33
C ALA A 496 0.73 -20.15 3.27
N CYS A 497 1.73 -19.53 2.64
CA CYS A 497 2.65 -20.19 1.71
C CYS A 497 3.72 -21.03 2.43
N GLU A 498 3.95 -20.81 3.72
CA GLU A 498 4.94 -21.52 4.53
C GLU A 498 4.41 -22.78 5.22
N ASN A 499 3.11 -23.07 5.07
CA ASN A 499 2.50 -24.28 5.63
C ASN A 499 3.15 -25.57 5.08
N GLU A 500 3.51 -26.51 5.95
CA GLU A 500 4.28 -27.72 5.58
C GLU A 500 3.60 -28.58 4.50
N HIS A 501 2.27 -28.70 4.57
CA HIS A 501 1.49 -29.54 3.66
C HIS A 501 1.46 -29.02 2.21
N ARG A 502 1.93 -27.78 1.96
CA ARG A 502 1.97 -27.17 0.62
C ARG A 502 2.87 -27.94 -0.36
N SER A 503 3.94 -28.56 0.15
CA SER A 503 4.86 -29.41 -0.60
C SER A 503 4.37 -30.85 -0.82
N SER A 504 3.21 -31.20 -0.26
CA SER A 504 2.58 -32.51 -0.43
C SER A 504 1.49 -32.45 -1.50
N HIS A 505 1.07 -33.61 -1.98
CA HIS A 505 -0.02 -33.76 -2.95
C HIS A 505 -0.64 -35.17 -2.88
N LEU A 506 -1.79 -35.37 -3.53
CA LEU A 506 -2.55 -36.64 -3.49
C LEU A 506 -1.75 -37.88 -3.93
N GLU A 507 -0.95 -37.78 -4.99
CA GLU A 507 -0.12 -38.92 -5.48
C GLU A 507 0.88 -39.38 -4.41
N ARG A 508 1.57 -38.43 -3.77
CA ARG A 508 2.52 -38.72 -2.69
C ARG A 508 1.81 -39.27 -1.46
N LEU A 509 0.62 -38.75 -1.14
CA LEU A 509 -0.17 -39.25 -0.01
C LEU A 509 -0.61 -40.70 -0.23
N MET A 510 -1.11 -41.03 -1.42
CA MET A 510 -1.53 -42.39 -1.80
C MET A 510 -0.37 -43.39 -1.67
N LEU A 511 0.83 -43.01 -2.10
CA LEU A 511 2.03 -43.83 -1.95
C LEU A 511 2.45 -43.97 -0.47
N ASN A 512 2.49 -42.85 0.28
CA ASN A 512 2.88 -42.85 1.69
C ASN A 512 1.98 -43.77 2.54
N TYR A 513 0.67 -43.76 2.32
CA TYR A 513 -0.23 -44.66 3.03
C TYR A 513 0.05 -46.15 2.76
N GLN A 514 0.45 -46.50 1.54
CA GLN A 514 0.83 -47.88 1.23
C GLN A 514 2.15 -48.29 1.87
N LEU A 515 3.07 -47.35 2.08
CA LEU A 515 4.38 -47.60 2.69
C LEU A 515 4.33 -47.65 4.22
N TYR A 516 3.63 -46.70 4.84
CA TYR A 516 3.68 -46.47 6.28
C TYR A 516 2.39 -46.87 7.02
N GLY A 517 1.28 -47.08 6.29
CA GLY A 517 -0.05 -47.19 6.90
C GLY A 517 -0.52 -45.86 7.50
N ILE A 518 -1.61 -45.91 8.26
CA ILE A 518 -2.12 -44.81 9.07
C ILE A 518 -1.49 -44.90 10.46
N LYS A 519 -1.00 -43.76 10.94
CA LYS A 519 -0.47 -43.67 12.30
C LYS A 519 -1.58 -43.89 13.34
N GLY A 520 -1.41 -44.89 14.19
CA GLY A 520 -2.36 -45.24 15.27
C GLY A 520 -3.23 -46.46 15.01
N PHE A 521 -3.21 -46.99 13.78
CA PHE A 521 -3.84 -48.28 13.45
C PHE A 521 -2.99 -49.46 13.92
N THR A 522 -3.62 -50.60 14.20
CA THR A 522 -2.93 -51.88 14.38
C THR A 522 -2.38 -52.40 13.04
N GLU A 523 -1.53 -53.42 13.08
CA GLU A 523 -1.01 -54.05 11.85
C GLU A 523 -2.14 -54.65 10.98
N GLU A 524 -3.17 -55.21 11.62
CA GLU A 524 -4.33 -55.78 10.90
C GLU A 524 -5.18 -54.68 10.25
N GLU A 525 -5.47 -53.60 10.98
CA GLU A 525 -6.21 -52.45 10.47
C GLU A 525 -5.48 -51.78 9.30
N ASN A 526 -4.16 -51.61 9.42
CA ASN A 526 -3.32 -51.10 8.33
C ASN A 526 -3.30 -52.04 7.13
N THR A 527 -3.26 -53.35 7.35
CA THR A 527 -3.34 -54.34 6.26
C THR A 527 -4.67 -54.26 5.53
N GLU A 528 -5.79 -54.11 6.25
CA GLU A 528 -7.11 -53.94 5.63
C GLU A 528 -7.22 -52.60 4.87
N PHE A 529 -6.72 -51.52 5.45
CA PHE A 529 -6.71 -50.21 4.82
C PHE A 529 -5.88 -50.21 3.52
N ILE A 530 -4.68 -50.79 3.54
CA ILE A 530 -3.83 -50.91 2.33
C ILE A 530 -4.52 -51.75 1.26
N LYS A 531 -5.24 -52.83 1.64
CA LYS A 531 -6.06 -53.60 0.67
C LYS A 531 -7.15 -52.73 0.02
N LYS A 532 -7.77 -51.80 0.75
CA LYS A 532 -8.73 -50.84 0.17
C LYS A 532 -8.06 -49.92 -0.85
N LEU A 533 -6.84 -49.43 -0.57
CA LEU A 533 -6.09 -48.62 -1.53
C LEU A 533 -5.71 -49.40 -2.79
N HIS A 534 -5.25 -50.65 -2.64
CA HIS A 534 -4.97 -51.52 -3.79
C HIS A 534 -6.22 -51.74 -4.65
N LYS A 535 -7.40 -51.93 -4.02
CA LYS A 535 -8.66 -52.06 -4.75
C LYS A 535 -8.97 -50.81 -5.58
N ILE A 536 -8.77 -49.61 -5.03
CA ILE A 536 -8.96 -48.35 -5.77
C ILE A 536 -8.00 -48.27 -6.97
N LEU A 537 -6.72 -48.63 -6.78
CA LEU A 537 -5.75 -48.65 -7.87
C LEU A 537 -6.11 -49.66 -8.97
N ASP A 538 -6.58 -50.85 -8.58
CA ASP A 538 -6.99 -51.91 -9.50
C ASP A 538 -8.26 -51.51 -10.28
N GLU A 539 -9.21 -50.84 -9.62
CA GLU A 539 -10.39 -50.24 -10.26
C GLU A 539 -10.00 -49.18 -11.29
N HIS A 540 -9.08 -48.26 -10.94
CA HIS A 540 -8.56 -47.27 -11.88
C HIS A 540 -7.91 -47.92 -13.10
N LYS A 541 -7.04 -48.91 -12.91
CA LYS A 541 -6.40 -49.67 -14.00
C LYS A 541 -7.43 -50.32 -14.92
N SER A 542 -8.51 -50.88 -14.36
CA SER A 542 -9.57 -51.52 -15.14
C SER A 542 -10.40 -50.52 -15.98
N ASN A 543 -10.46 -49.26 -15.55
CA ASN A 543 -11.25 -48.21 -16.17
C ASN A 543 -10.48 -47.32 -17.16
N LEU A 544 -9.17 -47.56 -17.35
CA LEU A 544 -8.31 -46.75 -18.21
C LEU A 544 -8.83 -46.64 -19.66
N SER A 545 -9.48 -47.68 -20.17
CA SER A 545 -10.05 -47.73 -21.52
C SER A 545 -11.19 -46.73 -21.79
N LYS A 546 -11.69 -46.05 -20.74
CA LYS A 546 -12.72 -45.01 -20.85
C LYS A 546 -12.16 -43.64 -21.26
N PHE A 547 -10.85 -43.44 -21.14
CA PHE A 547 -10.21 -42.17 -21.42
C PHE A 547 -9.68 -42.10 -22.86
N SER A 548 -9.36 -40.89 -23.34
CA SER A 548 -8.64 -40.74 -24.60
C SER A 548 -7.27 -41.41 -24.52
N LYS A 549 -6.68 -41.83 -25.65
CA LYS A 549 -5.39 -42.54 -25.64
C LYS A 549 -4.27 -41.77 -24.93
N SER A 550 -4.27 -40.44 -25.07
CA SER A 550 -3.30 -39.57 -24.38
C SER A 550 -3.50 -39.56 -22.85
N GLU A 551 -4.74 -39.53 -22.39
CA GLU A 551 -5.08 -39.57 -20.97
C GLU A 551 -4.84 -40.97 -20.38
N GLU A 552 -5.16 -42.03 -21.12
CA GLU A 552 -4.87 -43.42 -20.77
C GLU A 552 -3.37 -43.61 -20.47
N ASP A 553 -2.49 -43.13 -21.35
CA ASP A 553 -1.04 -43.24 -21.17
C ASP A 553 -0.56 -42.45 -19.95
N LEU A 554 -1.05 -41.21 -19.76
CA LEU A 554 -0.72 -40.36 -18.61
C LEU A 554 -1.15 -41.01 -17.29
N TYR A 555 -2.38 -41.54 -17.24
CA TYR A 555 -2.90 -42.23 -16.06
C TYR A 555 -2.24 -43.57 -15.81
N THR A 556 -1.82 -44.29 -16.85
CA THR A 556 -1.02 -45.52 -16.70
C THR A 556 0.31 -45.21 -16.00
N ILE A 557 1.01 -44.15 -16.41
CA ILE A 557 2.26 -43.70 -15.77
C ILE A 557 1.98 -43.30 -14.31
N LEU A 558 0.96 -42.48 -14.07
CA LEU A 558 0.56 -42.05 -12.73
C LEU A 558 0.28 -43.24 -11.80
N LEU A 559 -0.53 -44.20 -12.23
CA LEU A 559 -0.88 -45.40 -11.44
C LEU A 559 0.34 -46.28 -11.19
N ALA A 560 1.25 -46.41 -12.16
CA ALA A 560 2.50 -47.16 -12.00
C ALA A 560 3.44 -46.53 -10.95
N ARG A 561 3.47 -45.19 -10.84
CA ARG A 561 4.24 -44.47 -9.80
C ARG A 561 3.60 -44.55 -8.41
N MET A 562 2.28 -44.74 -8.33
CA MET A 562 1.56 -44.80 -7.07
C MET A 562 1.50 -46.21 -6.47
N ASP A 563 1.44 -47.27 -7.28
CA ASP A 563 1.24 -48.64 -6.78
C ASP A 563 2.52 -49.23 -6.19
N ARG A 564 2.60 -49.35 -4.86
CA ARG A 564 3.80 -49.87 -4.19
C ARG A 564 4.18 -51.28 -4.64
N ARG A 565 3.20 -52.10 -5.08
CA ARG A 565 3.45 -53.47 -5.56
C ARG A 565 4.33 -53.45 -6.81
N ASN A 566 4.19 -52.37 -7.59
CA ASN A 566 4.90 -52.12 -8.82
C ASN A 566 6.22 -51.35 -8.64
N LEU A 567 6.61 -50.94 -7.42
CA LEU A 567 7.82 -50.12 -7.24
C LEU A 567 9.03 -50.94 -6.78
N THR A 568 10.21 -50.50 -7.19
CA THR A 568 11.52 -50.89 -6.64
C THR A 568 12.20 -49.66 -6.06
N ALA A 569 12.76 -49.80 -4.85
CA ALA A 569 13.45 -48.72 -4.16
C ALA A 569 14.97 -48.82 -4.40
N LYS A 570 15.60 -47.69 -4.73
CA LYS A 570 17.05 -47.53 -4.83
C LYS A 570 17.48 -46.35 -3.97
N VAL A 571 18.58 -46.49 -3.25
CA VAL A 571 19.18 -45.36 -2.52
C VAL A 571 20.01 -44.55 -3.51
N LYS A 572 19.65 -43.28 -3.71
CA LYS A 572 20.33 -42.39 -4.66
C LYS A 572 21.52 -41.68 -4.00
N GLU A 573 21.27 -41.03 -2.86
CA GLU A 573 22.28 -40.27 -2.09
C GLU A 573 21.97 -40.25 -0.59
N GLN A 574 22.99 -39.95 0.23
CA GLN A 574 22.84 -39.69 1.66
C GLN A 574 23.21 -38.24 1.96
N VAL A 575 22.24 -37.43 2.39
CA VAL A 575 22.41 -36.01 2.69
C VAL A 575 22.01 -35.77 4.14
N ASP A 576 22.90 -35.22 4.96
CA ASP A 576 22.65 -34.84 6.36
C ASP A 576 21.91 -35.91 7.20
N ASN A 577 22.43 -37.14 7.23
CA ASN A 577 21.81 -38.31 7.90
C ASN A 577 20.42 -38.73 7.40
N LYS A 578 19.97 -38.24 6.24
CA LYS A 578 18.75 -38.70 5.55
C LYS A 578 19.12 -39.44 4.26
N LEU A 579 18.43 -40.56 4.01
CA LEU A 579 18.58 -41.34 2.78
C LEU A 579 17.58 -40.84 1.74
N LEU A 580 18.05 -40.43 0.57
CA LEU A 580 17.20 -40.15 -0.57
C LEU A 580 16.88 -41.46 -1.30
N ILE A 581 15.63 -41.89 -1.24
CA ILE A 581 15.14 -43.12 -1.86
C ILE A 581 14.42 -42.76 -3.16
N GLU A 582 14.91 -43.30 -4.26
CA GLU A 582 14.30 -43.22 -5.59
C GLU A 582 13.46 -44.47 -5.84
N PHE A 583 12.24 -44.28 -6.36
CA PHE A 583 11.32 -45.37 -6.69
C PHE A 583 11.18 -45.51 -8.21
N GLU A 584 11.37 -46.73 -8.71
CA GLU A 584 11.23 -47.07 -10.14
C GLU A 584 10.12 -48.12 -10.36
N PRO A 585 9.18 -47.91 -11.32
CA PRO A 585 8.18 -48.90 -11.69
C PRO A 585 8.74 -50.16 -12.40
N LYS A 586 8.36 -51.35 -11.92
CA LYS A 586 8.74 -52.67 -12.48
C LYS A 586 8.04 -52.94 -13.82
N GLU A 587 6.72 -52.78 -13.83
CA GLU A 587 5.82 -53.02 -14.94
C GLU A 587 5.36 -51.68 -15.52
N LEU A 588 6.13 -51.20 -16.50
CA LEU A 588 5.76 -50.08 -17.37
C LEU A 588 6.30 -50.43 -18.76
N SER A 589 5.46 -50.36 -19.79
CA SER A 589 5.89 -50.68 -21.16
C SER A 589 7.05 -49.79 -21.58
N ASP A 590 7.93 -50.28 -22.46
CA ASP A 590 9.05 -49.50 -22.95
C ASP A 590 8.58 -48.22 -23.65
N GLU A 591 7.43 -48.25 -24.34
CA GLU A 591 6.81 -47.06 -24.93
C GLU A 591 6.46 -45.99 -23.89
N LEU A 592 5.85 -46.36 -22.76
CA LEU A 592 5.48 -45.42 -21.70
C LEU A 592 6.69 -44.92 -20.90
N ARG A 593 7.71 -45.78 -20.74
CA ARG A 593 9.01 -45.37 -20.17
C ARG A 593 9.66 -44.30 -21.03
N GLU A 594 9.68 -44.51 -22.35
CA GLU A 594 10.19 -43.50 -23.28
C GLU A 594 9.33 -42.24 -23.29
N LYS A 595 7.99 -42.32 -23.19
CA LYS A 595 7.14 -41.12 -23.02
C LYS A 595 7.45 -40.34 -21.74
N SER A 596 7.69 -41.02 -20.61
CA SER A 596 8.05 -40.35 -19.36
C SER A 596 9.44 -39.71 -19.43
N LYS A 597 10.42 -40.38 -20.05
CA LYS A 597 11.74 -39.78 -20.30
C LYS A 597 11.62 -38.59 -21.24
N GLN A 598 10.83 -38.71 -22.29
CA GLN A 598 10.57 -37.63 -23.24
C GLN A 598 9.90 -36.44 -22.54
N ALA A 599 8.93 -36.63 -21.66
CA ALA A 599 8.31 -35.53 -20.91
C ALA A 599 9.30 -34.80 -19.98
N ASN A 600 10.24 -35.52 -19.35
CA ASN A 600 11.31 -34.90 -18.58
C ASN A 600 12.29 -34.15 -19.49
N ILE A 601 12.66 -34.73 -20.62
CA ILE A 601 13.48 -34.08 -21.65
C ILE A 601 12.77 -32.82 -22.14
N ASP A 602 11.47 -32.88 -22.42
CA ASP A 602 10.65 -31.76 -22.87
C ASP A 602 10.60 -30.66 -21.79
N PHE A 603 10.48 -31.02 -20.50
CA PHE A 603 10.54 -30.06 -19.39
C PHE A 603 11.92 -29.41 -19.27
N GLU A 604 12.99 -30.20 -19.29
CA GLU A 604 14.36 -29.71 -19.29
C GLU A 604 14.65 -28.84 -20.52
N GLU A 605 14.11 -29.19 -21.69
CA GLU A 605 14.20 -28.44 -22.93
C GLU A 605 13.41 -27.13 -22.85
N THR A 606 12.22 -27.15 -22.24
CA THR A 606 11.35 -25.98 -22.02
C THR A 606 12.01 -24.93 -21.14
N PHE A 607 12.73 -25.34 -20.08
CA PHE A 607 13.39 -24.44 -19.14
C PHE A 607 14.92 -24.32 -19.35
N LYS A 608 15.43 -24.93 -20.42
CA LYS A 608 16.86 -25.06 -20.75
C LYS A 608 17.64 -23.74 -20.63
N TYR A 609 17.03 -22.63 -21.03
CA TYR A 609 17.67 -21.32 -21.10
C TYR A 609 17.30 -20.36 -19.95
N SER A 610 16.54 -20.82 -18.95
CA SER A 610 16.15 -20.00 -17.79
C SER A 610 17.33 -19.42 -17.01
N PHE A 611 18.43 -20.18 -16.89
CA PHE A 611 19.67 -19.70 -16.27
C PHE A 611 20.37 -18.61 -17.09
N LEU A 612 20.31 -18.66 -18.42
CA LEU A 612 20.83 -17.58 -19.27
C LEU A 612 20.04 -16.30 -19.08
N ARG A 613 18.70 -16.38 -19.03
CA ARG A 613 17.84 -15.22 -18.79
C ARG A 613 18.19 -14.54 -17.47
N SER A 614 18.19 -15.30 -16.38
CA SER A 614 18.49 -14.76 -15.04
C SER A 614 19.93 -14.24 -14.91
N TRP A 615 20.89 -14.86 -15.59
CA TRP A 615 22.28 -14.41 -15.58
C TRP A 615 22.51 -13.13 -16.41
N SER A 616 21.79 -12.98 -17.54
CA SER A 616 21.99 -11.87 -18.47
C SER A 616 21.28 -10.57 -18.10
N ASP A 617 20.34 -10.61 -17.15
CA ASP A 617 19.60 -9.43 -16.72
C ASP A 617 20.42 -8.53 -15.78
N PHE A 618 21.06 -7.51 -16.35
CA PHE A 618 21.87 -6.53 -15.61
C PHE A 618 21.09 -5.27 -15.20
N LEU A 619 19.82 -5.14 -15.60
CA LEU A 619 19.02 -3.90 -15.42
C LEU A 619 18.23 -3.87 -14.11
N ILE A 620 17.87 -5.03 -13.53
CA ILE A 620 17.02 -5.11 -12.32
C ILE A 620 17.79 -4.84 -11.01
N GLY A 621 19.12 -4.65 -11.08
CA GLY A 621 19.96 -4.39 -9.90
C GLY A 621 20.19 -5.62 -9.04
N GLY A 622 21.37 -5.71 -8.42
CA GLY A 622 21.89 -6.88 -7.71
C GLY A 622 21.15 -7.33 -6.43
N ARG A 623 19.83 -7.13 -6.30
CA ARG A 623 19.02 -7.56 -5.15
C ARG A 623 18.57 -9.02 -5.19
N SER A 624 18.87 -9.77 -6.24
CA SER A 624 18.69 -11.23 -6.23
C SER A 624 19.68 -11.95 -7.14
N GLN A 625 20.98 -11.70 -6.97
CA GLN A 625 21.94 -12.73 -7.40
C GLN A 625 21.87 -13.88 -6.38
N ASN A 626 20.86 -14.74 -6.53
CA ASN A 626 20.97 -16.09 -6.00
C ASN A 626 22.23 -16.67 -6.63
N LYS A 627 23.30 -16.81 -5.84
CA LYS A 627 24.57 -17.44 -6.27
C LYS A 627 24.29 -18.89 -6.62
N ASN A 628 23.87 -19.11 -7.86
CA ASN A 628 23.67 -20.43 -8.45
C ASN A 628 24.98 -20.84 -9.14
N SER A 629 25.35 -22.13 -9.05
CA SER A 629 26.56 -22.67 -9.67
C SER A 629 26.65 -22.37 -11.17
N LYS A 630 25.53 -22.42 -11.90
CA LYS A 630 25.46 -22.08 -13.33
C LYS A 630 25.84 -20.62 -13.63
N HIS A 631 25.51 -19.68 -12.74
CA HIS A 631 25.92 -18.27 -12.90
C HIS A 631 27.43 -18.09 -12.71
N GLU A 632 28.03 -18.83 -11.78
CA GLU A 632 29.48 -18.82 -11.60
C GLU A 632 30.22 -19.44 -12.80
N GLU A 633 29.65 -20.47 -13.42
CA GLU A 633 30.17 -21.06 -14.66
C GLU A 633 30.22 -20.04 -15.80
N TYR A 634 29.10 -19.33 -16.06
CA TYR A 634 29.06 -18.29 -17.09
C TYR A 634 29.99 -17.10 -16.79
N ASN A 635 30.16 -16.72 -15.52
CA ASN A 635 31.10 -15.66 -15.13
C ASN A 635 32.57 -16.09 -15.36
N LYS A 636 32.91 -17.36 -15.07
CA LYS A 636 34.25 -17.92 -15.29
C LYS A 636 34.54 -18.09 -16.78
N ASP A 637 33.58 -18.66 -17.53
CA ASP A 637 33.65 -18.88 -18.97
C ASP A 637 32.43 -18.31 -19.72
N PRO A 638 32.49 -17.02 -20.13
CA PRO A 638 31.40 -16.38 -20.88
C PRO A 638 31.16 -16.99 -22.28
N LEU A 639 32.11 -17.75 -22.84
CA LEU A 639 31.93 -18.41 -24.14
C LEU A 639 30.93 -19.56 -24.05
N LEU A 640 30.76 -20.15 -22.87
CA LEU A 640 29.70 -21.12 -22.61
C LEU A 640 28.32 -20.48 -22.83
N ALA A 641 28.08 -19.30 -22.23
CA ALA A 641 26.83 -18.57 -22.40
C ALA A 641 26.57 -18.19 -23.87
N LEU A 642 27.61 -17.79 -24.60
CA LEU A 642 27.53 -17.51 -26.04
C LEU A 642 27.16 -18.76 -26.84
N SER A 643 27.75 -19.92 -26.52
CA SER A 643 27.49 -21.17 -27.22
C SER A 643 26.03 -21.62 -27.08
N GLU A 644 25.50 -21.56 -25.85
CA GLU A 644 24.09 -21.86 -25.57
C GLU A 644 23.15 -20.83 -26.23
N THR A 645 23.55 -19.55 -26.28
CA THR A 645 22.77 -18.51 -26.98
C THR A 645 22.72 -18.72 -28.49
N LYS A 646 23.82 -19.14 -29.12
CA LYS A 646 23.84 -19.50 -30.55
C LYS A 646 22.92 -20.69 -30.83
N GLN A 647 22.90 -21.67 -29.92
CA GLN A 647 22.00 -22.80 -30.01
C GLN A 647 20.54 -22.34 -29.94
N LEU A 648 20.19 -21.52 -28.94
CA LEU A 648 18.85 -20.95 -28.79
C LEU A 648 18.43 -20.15 -30.04
N ALA A 649 19.29 -19.26 -30.53
CA ALA A 649 18.98 -18.46 -31.72
C ALA A 649 18.69 -19.33 -32.95
N GLY A 650 19.48 -20.40 -33.16
CA GLY A 650 19.23 -21.36 -34.25
C GLY A 650 17.98 -22.22 -34.05
N GLU A 651 17.57 -22.48 -32.81
CA GLU A 651 16.31 -23.16 -32.48
C GLU A 651 15.10 -22.26 -32.74
N LEU A 652 15.19 -20.97 -32.39
CA LEU A 652 14.16 -19.95 -32.65
C LEU A 652 13.95 -19.72 -34.16
N GLU A 653 15.02 -19.59 -34.95
CA GLU A 653 14.94 -19.44 -36.41
C GLU A 653 14.22 -20.62 -37.09
N LYS A 654 14.33 -21.83 -36.53
CA LYS A 654 13.67 -23.05 -37.02
C LYS A 654 12.23 -23.21 -36.52
N GLY A 655 11.72 -22.25 -35.75
CA GLY A 655 10.38 -22.29 -35.18
C GLY A 655 10.17 -23.38 -34.13
N LYS A 656 11.24 -23.92 -33.52
CA LYS A 656 11.13 -24.94 -32.46
C LYS A 656 10.50 -24.35 -31.19
N ARG A 657 9.67 -25.18 -30.54
CA ARG A 657 8.74 -24.81 -29.45
C ARG A 657 9.45 -24.77 -28.08
N GLY A 658 10.11 -23.67 -27.75
CA GLY A 658 10.37 -23.29 -26.34
C GLY A 658 9.19 -22.50 -25.74
N ILE A 659 9.33 -21.92 -24.53
CA ILE A 659 8.37 -20.94 -24.02
C ILE A 659 8.56 -19.66 -24.85
N LYS A 660 7.92 -19.62 -26.03
CA LYS A 660 8.15 -18.60 -27.07
C LYS A 660 8.18 -17.16 -26.56
N MET A 661 7.39 -16.85 -25.54
CA MET A 661 7.31 -15.50 -24.96
C MET A 661 8.55 -15.14 -24.11
N LEU A 662 9.15 -16.09 -23.39
CA LEU A 662 10.30 -15.83 -22.51
C LEU A 662 11.64 -15.97 -23.26
N ASP A 663 11.74 -16.98 -24.13
CA ASP A 663 13.01 -17.34 -24.78
C ASP A 663 13.46 -16.33 -25.85
N TYR A 664 12.51 -15.60 -26.47
CA TYR A 664 12.81 -14.64 -27.54
C TYR A 664 13.70 -13.48 -27.07
N SER A 665 13.54 -13.06 -25.82
CA SER A 665 14.30 -11.94 -25.22
C SER A 665 15.75 -12.32 -24.85
N ILE A 666 16.01 -13.61 -24.58
CA ILE A 666 17.26 -14.08 -23.99
C ILE A 666 18.47 -13.74 -24.87
N PRO A 667 18.45 -13.98 -26.20
CA PRO A 667 19.58 -13.66 -27.06
C PRO A 667 19.98 -12.18 -27.00
N ALA A 668 19.02 -11.27 -26.97
CA ALA A 668 19.29 -9.83 -26.91
C ALA A 668 19.97 -9.44 -25.58
N PHE A 669 19.47 -9.93 -24.44
CA PHE A 669 20.07 -9.69 -23.14
C PHE A 669 21.49 -10.30 -23.03
N VAL A 670 21.65 -11.57 -23.40
CA VAL A 670 22.96 -12.25 -23.32
C VAL A 670 23.98 -11.57 -24.23
N CYS A 671 23.63 -11.28 -25.49
CA CYS A 671 24.55 -10.63 -26.43
C CYS A 671 24.93 -9.22 -25.97
N SER A 672 23.98 -8.47 -25.40
CA SER A 672 24.24 -7.14 -24.84
C SER A 672 25.22 -7.21 -23.68
N LYS A 673 24.97 -8.08 -22.70
CA LYS A 673 25.87 -8.28 -21.55
C LYS A 673 27.27 -8.75 -21.99
N LEU A 674 27.35 -9.68 -22.94
CA LEU A 674 28.62 -10.18 -23.46
C LEU A 674 29.44 -9.08 -24.14
N ILE A 675 28.81 -8.18 -24.89
CA ILE A 675 29.49 -7.04 -25.51
C ILE A 675 29.96 -6.05 -24.43
N ILE A 676 29.10 -5.70 -23.48
CA ILE A 676 29.37 -4.71 -22.42
C ILE A 676 30.48 -5.19 -21.46
N GLU A 677 30.32 -6.38 -20.87
CA GLU A 677 31.19 -6.85 -19.78
C GLU A 677 32.36 -7.74 -20.25
N TYR A 678 32.19 -8.45 -21.37
CA TYR A 678 33.11 -9.50 -21.80
C TYR A 678 33.63 -9.34 -23.24
N GLY A 679 33.47 -8.15 -23.84
CA GLY A 679 33.81 -7.90 -25.24
C GLY A 679 35.27 -8.24 -25.59
N SER A 680 36.22 -8.08 -24.67
CA SER A 680 37.64 -8.42 -24.87
C SER A 680 37.91 -9.93 -25.02
N LYS A 681 37.02 -10.80 -24.52
CA LYS A 681 37.14 -12.26 -24.61
C LYS A 681 36.50 -12.85 -25.87
N LEU A 682 35.75 -12.07 -26.64
CA LEU A 682 35.03 -12.53 -27.83
C LEU A 682 35.90 -12.46 -29.09
N SER A 683 35.84 -13.50 -29.93
CA SER A 683 36.46 -13.45 -31.26
C SER A 683 35.71 -12.47 -32.18
N LYS A 684 36.33 -12.03 -33.29
CA LYS A 684 35.67 -11.14 -34.28
C LYS A 684 34.38 -11.75 -34.84
N LYS A 685 34.35 -13.08 -35.03
CA LYS A 685 33.15 -13.81 -35.48
C LYS A 685 32.04 -13.79 -34.42
N ASP A 686 32.40 -13.91 -33.15
CA ASP A 686 31.47 -13.89 -32.02
C ASP A 686 30.88 -12.51 -31.80
N LYS A 687 31.71 -11.46 -31.86
CA LYS A 687 31.25 -10.07 -31.82
C LYS A 687 30.25 -9.78 -32.94
N ASN A 688 30.53 -10.22 -34.16
CA ASN A 688 29.60 -10.07 -35.29
C ASN A 688 28.27 -10.81 -35.08
N PHE A 689 28.29 -11.98 -34.43
CA PHE A 689 27.05 -12.68 -34.07
C PHE A 689 26.23 -11.87 -33.06
N CYS A 690 26.85 -11.42 -31.96
CA CYS A 690 26.18 -10.60 -30.96
C CYS A 690 25.62 -9.31 -31.57
N LYS A 691 26.40 -8.64 -32.42
CA LYS A 691 25.99 -7.44 -33.18
C LYS A 691 24.71 -7.69 -33.99
N LYS A 692 24.63 -8.81 -34.72
CA LYS A 692 23.45 -9.15 -35.55
C LYS A 692 22.19 -9.28 -34.68
N ILE A 693 22.29 -9.97 -33.54
CA ILE A 693 21.15 -10.16 -32.62
C ILE A 693 20.69 -8.82 -32.04
N ILE A 694 21.63 -8.01 -31.52
CA ILE A 694 21.33 -6.69 -30.95
C ILE A 694 20.68 -5.78 -32.01
N SER A 695 21.25 -5.73 -33.22
CA SER A 695 20.74 -4.89 -34.31
C SER A 695 19.33 -5.33 -34.75
N SER A 696 19.07 -6.65 -34.79
CA SER A 696 17.73 -7.17 -35.09
C SER A 696 16.70 -6.79 -34.03
N SER A 697 17.08 -6.81 -32.76
CA SER A 697 16.21 -6.39 -31.66
C SER A 697 15.92 -4.89 -31.71
N LEU A 698 16.90 -4.06 -32.04
CA LEU A 698 16.69 -2.62 -32.21
C LEU A 698 15.81 -2.31 -33.43
N ALA A 699 16.02 -3.02 -34.54
CA ALA A 699 15.25 -2.82 -35.77
C ALA A 699 13.75 -3.14 -35.60
N SER A 700 13.38 -4.10 -34.74
CA SER A 700 11.97 -4.45 -34.53
C SER A 700 11.16 -3.28 -33.97
N LEU A 701 11.79 -2.38 -33.18
CA LEU A 701 11.14 -1.19 -32.61
C LEU A 701 10.47 -0.29 -33.67
N PHE A 702 11.04 -0.28 -34.88
CA PHE A 702 10.63 0.56 -35.99
C PHE A 702 9.62 -0.12 -36.93
N SER A 703 9.28 -1.39 -36.70
CA SER A 703 8.28 -2.12 -37.49
C SER A 703 6.84 -1.75 -37.10
N ASP A 704 5.94 -1.73 -38.09
CA ASP A 704 4.51 -1.49 -37.88
C ASP A 704 3.83 -2.61 -37.07
N ASP A 705 4.31 -3.85 -37.21
CA ASP A 705 3.72 -5.04 -36.56
C ASP A 705 4.27 -5.28 -35.14
N TYR A 706 5.14 -4.39 -34.65
CA TYR A 706 5.80 -4.56 -33.36
C TYR A 706 5.15 -3.74 -32.25
N ALA A 707 4.70 -4.44 -31.21
CA ALA A 707 4.27 -3.85 -29.95
C ALA A 707 5.28 -4.25 -28.85
N TYR A 708 5.93 -3.25 -28.26
CA TYR A 708 6.91 -3.45 -27.20
C TYR A 708 6.30 -4.23 -26.03
N GLN A 709 7.04 -5.21 -25.51
CA GLN A 709 6.71 -5.90 -24.27
C GLN A 709 7.82 -5.64 -23.24
N ILE A 710 7.43 -5.36 -21.99
CA ILE A 710 8.40 -5.17 -20.91
C ILE A 710 9.33 -6.38 -20.87
N SER A 711 10.64 -6.12 -20.92
CA SER A 711 11.68 -7.14 -20.86
C SER A 711 11.88 -7.96 -22.14
N ASP A 712 11.51 -7.46 -23.33
CA ASP A 712 11.66 -8.19 -24.60
C ASP A 712 13.07 -8.14 -25.22
N GLY A 713 13.99 -7.34 -24.66
CA GLY A 713 15.39 -7.26 -25.11
C GLY A 713 15.78 -5.95 -25.75
N VAL A 714 14.83 -5.08 -26.12
CA VAL A 714 15.13 -3.77 -26.70
C VAL A 714 15.89 -2.88 -25.71
N GLU A 715 15.48 -2.87 -24.43
CA GLU A 715 16.17 -2.13 -23.37
C GLU A 715 17.65 -2.54 -23.25
N ALA A 716 17.93 -3.83 -23.13
CA ALA A 716 19.30 -4.34 -23.01
C ALA A 716 20.13 -3.99 -24.26
N SER A 717 19.50 -4.06 -25.44
CA SER A 717 20.13 -3.74 -26.72
C SER A 717 20.56 -2.27 -26.82
N PHE A 718 19.74 -1.32 -26.32
CA PHE A 718 20.13 0.10 -26.27
C PHE A 718 21.35 0.33 -25.37
N HIS A 719 21.44 -0.34 -24.22
CA HIS A 719 22.60 -0.25 -23.33
C HIS A 719 23.89 -0.82 -23.95
N ALA A 720 23.79 -1.69 -24.96
CA ALA A 720 24.97 -2.21 -25.66
C ALA A 720 25.52 -1.29 -26.75
N ILE A 721 24.73 -0.31 -27.25
CA ILE A 721 25.12 0.56 -28.36
C ILE A 721 26.44 1.30 -28.11
N PRO A 722 26.68 1.94 -26.94
CA PRO A 722 27.94 2.64 -26.69
C PRO A 722 29.18 1.78 -26.93
N ARG A 723 29.12 0.51 -26.53
CA ARG A 723 30.21 -0.43 -26.76
C ARG A 723 30.28 -0.92 -28.21
N LEU A 724 29.14 -1.06 -28.90
CA LEU A 724 29.11 -1.39 -30.33
C LEU A 724 29.75 -0.29 -31.19
N ILE A 725 29.55 0.99 -30.86
CA ILE A 725 30.21 2.11 -31.55
C ILE A 725 31.74 1.99 -31.48
N GLN A 726 32.27 1.58 -30.32
CA GLN A 726 33.71 1.38 -30.12
C GLN A 726 34.25 0.16 -30.91
N GLU A 727 33.50 -0.93 -30.94
CA GLU A 727 33.91 -2.20 -31.56
C GLU A 727 33.71 -2.21 -33.09
N PHE A 728 32.75 -1.42 -33.60
CA PHE A 728 32.36 -1.33 -35.01
C PHE A 728 32.28 0.13 -35.49
N PRO A 729 33.43 0.84 -35.56
CA PRO A 729 33.46 2.27 -35.88
C PRO A 729 32.95 2.62 -37.28
N ASP A 730 33.00 1.68 -38.23
CA ASP A 730 32.52 1.87 -39.60
C ASP A 730 30.98 1.97 -39.69
N GLU A 731 30.26 1.42 -38.71
CA GLU A 731 28.79 1.39 -38.63
C GLU A 731 28.24 2.40 -37.60
N LYS A 732 29.09 3.30 -37.10
CA LYS A 732 28.71 4.23 -36.02
C LYS A 732 27.52 5.11 -36.39
N GLU A 733 27.42 5.58 -37.63
CA GLU A 733 26.34 6.48 -38.05
C GLU A 733 24.97 5.78 -38.00
N ASP A 734 24.91 4.48 -38.30
CA ASP A 734 23.68 3.69 -38.19
C ASP A 734 23.22 3.61 -36.73
N TYR A 735 24.14 3.37 -35.79
CA TYR A 735 23.83 3.32 -34.37
C TYR A 735 23.37 4.67 -33.80
N LEU A 736 24.02 5.77 -34.21
CA LEU A 736 23.58 7.11 -33.83
C LEU A 736 22.18 7.42 -34.38
N SER A 737 21.89 7.00 -35.61
CA SER A 737 20.57 7.15 -36.23
C SER A 737 19.51 6.37 -35.48
N ILE A 738 19.79 5.12 -35.08
CA ILE A 738 18.88 4.29 -34.28
C ILE A 738 18.57 4.93 -32.93
N MET A 739 19.60 5.39 -32.20
CA MET A 739 19.40 6.09 -30.91
C MET A 739 18.56 7.36 -31.10
N LEU A 740 18.84 8.14 -32.15
CA LEU A 740 18.11 9.35 -32.47
C LEU A 740 16.63 9.08 -32.79
N MET A 741 16.34 8.11 -33.66
CA MET A 741 14.96 7.75 -34.00
C MET A 741 14.19 7.24 -32.78
N ALA A 742 14.84 6.49 -31.89
CA ALA A 742 14.23 6.01 -30.66
C ALA A 742 13.97 7.14 -29.64
N LEU A 743 14.76 8.22 -29.63
CA LEU A 743 14.46 9.42 -28.83
C LEU A 743 13.18 10.14 -29.27
N PHE A 744 12.75 9.96 -30.52
CA PHE A 744 11.49 10.52 -31.02
C PHE A 744 10.26 9.74 -30.53
N ASP A 745 10.44 8.49 -30.11
CA ASP A 745 9.34 7.63 -29.63
C ASP A 745 9.08 7.87 -28.12
N LYS A 746 8.11 8.74 -27.84
CA LYS A 746 7.64 9.05 -26.48
C LYS A 746 6.57 8.08 -25.95
N SER A 747 6.35 6.93 -26.61
CA SER A 747 5.32 5.97 -26.21
C SER A 747 5.55 5.44 -24.80
N SER A 748 4.51 5.47 -23.97
CA SER A 748 4.53 4.97 -22.59
C SER A 748 4.57 3.44 -22.54
N ILE A 749 5.45 2.92 -21.69
CA ILE A 749 5.61 1.51 -21.34
C ILE A 749 5.02 1.28 -19.94
N GLY A 750 3.74 1.64 -19.79
CA GLY A 750 3.07 1.70 -18.48
C GLY A 750 3.53 2.89 -17.63
N SER A 751 3.29 2.82 -16.31
CA SER A 751 3.60 3.91 -15.38
C SER A 751 5.08 4.07 -15.01
N TYR A 752 5.99 3.34 -15.68
CA TYR A 752 7.40 3.25 -15.31
C TYR A 752 8.35 4.02 -16.25
N LYS A 753 8.28 3.79 -17.57
CA LYS A 753 9.23 4.34 -18.57
C LYS A 753 8.57 4.61 -19.92
N ARG A 754 9.28 5.32 -20.79
CA ARG A 754 9.04 5.50 -22.24
C ARG A 754 10.16 4.85 -23.05
N ILE A 755 9.93 4.64 -24.35
CA ILE A 755 10.96 4.10 -25.25
C ILE A 755 12.20 5.00 -25.30
N CYS A 756 12.02 6.32 -25.41
CA CYS A 756 13.13 7.28 -25.39
C CYS A 756 13.97 7.23 -24.10
N ASP A 757 13.41 6.80 -22.97
CA ASP A 757 14.12 6.73 -21.70
C ASP A 757 15.25 5.67 -21.73
N TYR A 758 15.12 4.58 -22.51
CA TYR A 758 16.20 3.60 -22.68
C TYR A 758 17.42 4.19 -23.38
N VAL A 759 17.22 5.13 -24.31
CA VAL A 759 18.33 5.83 -24.97
C VAL A 759 19.00 6.79 -23.98
N ILE A 760 18.20 7.57 -23.25
CA ILE A 760 18.68 8.50 -22.22
C ILE A 760 19.51 7.77 -21.17
N GLU A 761 19.02 6.64 -20.66
CA GLU A 761 19.72 5.79 -19.71
C GLU A 761 21.01 5.21 -20.29
N SER A 762 20.95 4.69 -21.52
CA SER A 762 22.15 4.17 -22.19
C SER A 762 23.26 5.22 -22.29
N ILE A 763 22.91 6.47 -22.61
CA ILE A 763 23.86 7.59 -22.72
C ILE A 763 24.55 7.87 -21.38
N HIS A 764 23.81 7.88 -20.27
CA HIS A 764 24.35 8.23 -18.94
C HIS A 764 24.94 7.03 -18.18
N GLU A 765 24.22 5.91 -18.09
CA GLU A 765 24.62 4.75 -17.29
C GLU A 765 25.75 3.95 -17.94
N SER A 766 25.78 3.89 -19.28
CA SER A 766 26.86 3.25 -20.03
C SER A 766 28.02 4.19 -20.33
N LYS A 767 28.05 5.37 -19.70
CA LYS A 767 29.15 6.35 -19.75
C LYS A 767 29.52 6.84 -21.15
N LEU A 768 28.53 7.01 -22.03
CA LEU A 768 28.80 7.46 -23.41
C LEU A 768 29.41 8.86 -23.43
N TRP A 769 28.99 9.76 -22.53
CA TRP A 769 29.58 11.08 -22.39
C TRP A 769 31.05 11.06 -21.99
N GLU A 770 31.48 10.11 -21.14
CA GLU A 770 32.88 9.97 -20.74
C GLU A 770 33.73 9.24 -21.78
N GLU A 771 33.21 8.18 -22.39
CA GLU A 771 33.98 7.30 -23.29
C GLU A 771 33.96 7.77 -24.75
N ASN A 772 32.84 8.36 -25.20
CA ASN A 772 32.57 8.77 -26.59
C ASN A 772 31.87 10.14 -26.67
N PRO A 773 32.50 11.22 -26.16
CA PRO A 773 31.85 12.54 -26.04
C PRO A 773 31.42 13.13 -27.39
N LYS A 774 32.16 12.85 -28.47
CA LYS A 774 31.81 13.34 -29.82
C LYS A 774 30.52 12.73 -30.33
N GLU A 775 30.35 11.42 -30.12
CA GLU A 775 29.15 10.70 -30.52
C GLU A 775 27.95 11.09 -29.65
N ALA A 776 28.14 11.24 -28.33
CA ALA A 776 27.09 11.76 -27.44
C ALA A 776 26.65 13.18 -27.85
N GLN A 777 27.60 14.07 -28.15
CA GLN A 777 27.31 15.42 -28.66
C GLN A 777 26.54 15.37 -29.99
N ALA A 778 26.90 14.45 -30.89
CA ALA A 778 26.24 14.29 -32.18
C ALA A 778 24.79 13.83 -32.05
N ILE A 779 24.48 12.90 -31.12
CA ILE A 779 23.10 12.49 -30.82
C ILE A 779 22.31 13.69 -30.25
N PHE A 780 22.90 14.38 -29.27
CA PHE A 780 22.27 15.52 -28.60
C PHE A 780 21.88 16.64 -29.57
N LEU A 781 22.83 17.10 -30.37
CA LEU A 781 22.61 18.14 -31.37
C LEU A 781 21.75 17.64 -32.54
N GLY A 782 21.88 16.35 -32.90
CA GLY A 782 21.04 15.71 -33.92
C GLY A 782 19.56 15.70 -33.53
N TYR A 783 19.27 15.44 -32.24
CA TYR A 783 17.92 15.51 -31.69
C TYR A 783 17.31 16.90 -31.86
N ILE A 784 18.02 17.94 -31.42
CA ILE A 784 17.59 19.35 -31.51
C ILE A 784 17.22 19.70 -32.96
N LYS A 785 18.08 19.32 -33.91
CA LYS A 785 17.92 19.69 -35.32
C LYS A 785 16.80 18.94 -36.04
N LEU A 786 16.57 17.68 -35.67
CA LEU A 786 15.71 16.77 -36.45
C LEU A 786 14.32 16.53 -35.84
N ILE A 787 14.12 16.76 -34.53
CA ILE A 787 12.80 16.60 -33.90
C ILE A 787 11.70 17.49 -34.52
N PRO A 788 11.95 18.76 -34.94
CA PRO A 788 10.90 19.58 -35.54
C PRO A 788 10.44 19.01 -36.90
N ILE A 789 11.38 18.46 -37.68
CA ILE A 789 11.10 17.82 -38.97
C ILE A 789 10.23 16.58 -38.75
N TYR A 790 10.61 15.73 -37.80
CA TYR A 790 9.86 14.52 -37.45
C TYR A 790 8.42 14.84 -37.00
N LYS A 791 8.24 15.83 -36.11
CA LYS A 791 6.91 16.26 -35.65
C LYS A 791 6.05 16.82 -36.79
N SER A 792 6.64 17.56 -37.73
CA SER A 792 5.91 18.06 -38.91
C SER A 792 5.36 16.90 -39.74
N ILE A 793 6.19 15.89 -40.02
CA ILE A 793 5.79 14.69 -40.77
C ILE A 793 4.68 13.94 -40.04
N GLU A 794 4.83 13.73 -38.72
CA GLU A 794 3.80 13.04 -37.93
C GLU A 794 2.47 13.80 -37.97
N SER A 795 2.49 15.12 -37.84
CA SER A 795 1.30 15.98 -37.92
C SER A 795 0.63 15.97 -39.30
N GLU A 796 1.41 16.02 -40.37
CA GLU A 796 0.92 15.91 -41.76
C GLU A 796 0.22 14.57 -42.01
N LYS A 797 0.83 13.46 -41.57
CA LYS A 797 0.24 12.12 -41.73
C LYS A 797 -1.00 11.92 -40.85
N ARG A 798 -1.05 12.54 -39.65
CA ARG A 798 -2.24 12.52 -38.77
C ARG A 798 -3.46 13.20 -39.39
N LYS A 799 -3.29 14.33 -40.09
CA LYS A 799 -4.41 15.04 -40.74
C LYS A 799 -5.06 14.22 -41.87
N GLY A 800 -4.36 13.23 -42.43
CA GLY A 800 -4.86 12.36 -43.50
C GLY A 800 -5.61 11.10 -43.03
N ILE A 801 -5.59 10.77 -41.74
CA ILE A 801 -6.13 9.50 -41.20
C ILE A 801 -7.11 9.82 -40.07
N GLY A 802 -8.41 9.54 -40.29
CA GLY A 802 -9.44 9.72 -39.25
C GLY A 802 -9.15 8.91 -37.99
N PHE A 803 -9.72 9.34 -36.85
CA PHE A 803 -9.57 8.69 -35.55
C PHE A 803 -9.84 7.16 -35.64
N GLY A 804 -8.86 6.33 -35.26
CA GLY A 804 -9.02 4.89 -35.07
C GLY A 804 -8.25 3.94 -36.01
N ARG A 805 -7.48 4.45 -36.99
CA ARG A 805 -6.52 3.61 -37.75
C ARG A 805 -5.08 3.85 -37.24
N GLY A 806 -4.37 2.76 -36.95
CA GLY A 806 -3.03 2.77 -36.38
C GLY A 806 -2.02 3.56 -37.21
N LYS A 807 -1.05 4.18 -36.52
CA LYS A 807 0.12 4.85 -37.11
C LYS A 807 0.94 3.83 -37.90
N THR A 808 1.23 4.06 -39.18
CA THR A 808 2.30 3.32 -39.86
C THR A 808 3.63 4.02 -39.58
N LYS A 809 4.39 3.50 -38.61
CA LYS A 809 5.76 3.93 -38.27
C LYS A 809 6.65 3.94 -39.51
N ASN A 810 6.56 2.91 -40.35
CA ASN A 810 7.33 2.82 -41.59
C ASN A 810 7.10 4.02 -42.51
N ALA A 811 5.85 4.44 -42.69
CA ALA A 811 5.52 5.55 -43.59
C ALA A 811 6.01 6.92 -43.06
N ILE A 812 6.16 7.07 -41.74
CA ILE A 812 6.75 8.25 -41.12
C ILE A 812 8.27 8.24 -41.33
N LEU A 813 8.91 7.08 -41.09
CA LEU A 813 10.35 6.92 -41.25
C LEU A 813 10.81 7.08 -42.70
N GLU A 814 10.09 6.50 -43.68
CA GLU A 814 10.40 6.69 -45.11
C GLU A 814 10.34 8.16 -45.56
N GLU A 815 9.37 8.92 -45.05
CA GLU A 815 9.26 10.35 -45.35
C GLU A 815 10.34 11.16 -44.62
N PHE A 816 10.69 10.75 -43.41
CA PHE A 816 11.77 11.35 -42.63
C PHE A 816 13.11 11.16 -43.32
N ASP A 817 13.43 9.96 -43.79
CA ASP A 817 14.64 9.64 -44.56
C ASP A 817 14.73 10.47 -45.85
N LYS A 818 13.59 10.66 -46.56
CA LYS A 818 13.56 11.52 -47.76
C LYS A 818 13.91 12.98 -47.44
N ARG A 819 13.29 13.55 -46.40
CA ARG A 819 13.51 14.96 -46.00
C ARG A 819 14.87 15.19 -45.33
N THR A 820 15.52 14.13 -44.87
CA THR A 820 16.82 14.19 -44.18
C THR A 820 17.94 13.51 -44.97
N SER A 821 17.74 13.23 -46.27
CA SER A 821 18.70 12.52 -47.12
C SER A 821 20.09 13.17 -47.23
N ASP A 822 20.20 14.49 -47.05
CA ASP A 822 21.47 15.23 -47.03
C ASP A 822 22.11 15.33 -45.62
N PHE A 823 21.44 14.81 -44.58
CA PHE A 823 21.90 14.88 -43.20
C PHE A 823 23.05 13.90 -42.94
N THR A 824 24.10 14.38 -42.27
CA THR A 824 25.21 13.54 -41.78
C THR A 824 25.69 14.08 -40.44
N PHE A 825 25.97 13.20 -39.48
CA PHE A 825 26.42 13.59 -38.14
C PHE A 825 27.77 14.34 -38.16
N SER A 826 28.59 14.13 -39.18
CA SER A 826 29.89 14.79 -39.35
C SER A 826 29.81 16.27 -39.76
N LYS A 827 28.69 16.72 -40.33
CA LYS A 827 28.47 18.13 -40.77
C LYS A 827 27.63 18.93 -39.80
N LEU A 828 27.41 18.41 -38.60
CA LEU A 828 26.50 18.99 -37.63
C LEU A 828 27.09 20.26 -37.02
N SER A 829 26.44 21.40 -37.24
CA SER A 829 26.72 22.67 -36.56
C SER A 829 25.57 22.99 -35.61
N PHE A 830 25.91 23.51 -34.43
CA PHE A 830 24.93 24.04 -33.49
C PHE A 830 24.62 25.50 -33.82
N ASP A 831 23.33 25.82 -33.92
CA ASP A 831 22.82 27.18 -33.89
C ASP A 831 21.86 27.31 -32.71
N ILE A 832 22.03 28.36 -31.90
CA ILE A 832 21.18 28.61 -30.74
C ILE A 832 19.74 28.93 -31.16
N GLU A 833 19.51 29.40 -32.39
CA GLU A 833 18.18 29.64 -32.95
C GLU A 833 17.39 28.33 -33.20
N ASP A 834 18.08 27.19 -33.38
CA ASP A 834 17.41 25.88 -33.55
C ASP A 834 16.53 25.51 -32.34
N ILE A 835 16.89 26.02 -31.15
CA ILE A 835 16.16 25.81 -29.90
C ILE A 835 14.77 26.48 -29.91
N ASP A 836 14.60 27.56 -30.66
CA ASP A 836 13.34 28.32 -30.68
C ASP A 836 12.20 27.56 -31.37
N LEU A 837 12.53 26.47 -32.08
CA LEU A 837 11.58 25.55 -32.71
C LEU A 837 11.06 24.46 -31.76
N LEU A 838 11.64 24.33 -30.57
CA LEU A 838 11.34 23.26 -29.62
C LEU A 838 10.22 23.65 -28.63
N ASP A 839 9.31 22.72 -28.37
CA ASP A 839 8.35 22.87 -27.27
C ASP A 839 8.89 22.31 -25.94
N ILE A 840 8.12 22.46 -24.87
CA ILE A 840 8.54 22.02 -23.53
C ILE A 840 8.80 20.50 -23.44
N HIS A 841 8.14 19.69 -24.29
CA HIS A 841 8.31 18.23 -24.29
C HIS A 841 9.58 17.82 -25.02
N ASP A 842 10.05 18.64 -25.95
CA ASP A 842 11.34 18.41 -26.62
C ASP A 842 12.47 18.90 -25.72
N LEU A 843 12.28 20.06 -25.09
CA LEU A 843 13.20 20.59 -24.09
C LEU A 843 13.38 19.65 -22.90
N GLU A 844 12.35 18.89 -22.52
CA GLU A 844 12.45 17.83 -21.52
C GLU A 844 13.53 16.81 -21.88
N ILE A 845 13.51 16.27 -23.11
CA ILE A 845 14.51 15.31 -23.59
C ILE A 845 15.88 15.98 -23.70
N VAL A 846 15.96 17.22 -24.21
CA VAL A 846 17.21 18.01 -24.26
C VAL A 846 17.85 18.09 -22.88
N TYR A 847 17.08 18.46 -21.85
CA TYR A 847 17.57 18.52 -20.47
C TYR A 847 18.03 17.15 -19.97
N GLN A 848 17.27 16.08 -20.25
CA GLN A 848 17.67 14.73 -19.85
C GLN A 848 19.00 14.30 -20.48
N LEU A 849 19.26 14.64 -21.74
CA LEU A 849 20.48 14.26 -22.46
C LEU A 849 21.74 14.94 -21.93
N ILE A 850 21.64 16.21 -21.48
CA ILE A 850 22.79 16.98 -20.99
C ILE A 850 23.34 16.39 -19.67
N PRO A 851 24.66 16.17 -19.48
CA PRO A 851 25.20 15.76 -18.17
C PRO A 851 25.01 16.82 -17.10
N SER A 852 24.58 16.44 -15.89
CA SER A 852 24.30 17.41 -14.81
C SER A 852 25.57 18.16 -14.33
N ASN A 853 26.75 17.55 -14.47
CA ASN A 853 28.05 18.13 -14.15
C ASN A 853 28.75 18.77 -15.37
N THR A 854 28.03 19.02 -16.47
CA THR A 854 28.63 19.52 -17.71
C THR A 854 29.41 20.83 -17.52
N LYS A 855 30.46 21.00 -18.33
CA LYS A 855 31.26 22.24 -18.44
C LYS A 855 31.30 22.76 -19.89
N ASP A 856 30.53 22.13 -20.77
CA ASP A 856 30.49 22.49 -22.18
C ASP A 856 29.70 23.80 -22.36
N SER A 857 30.27 24.75 -23.09
CA SER A 857 29.67 26.07 -23.26
C SER A 857 28.33 26.02 -23.98
N ILE A 858 28.15 25.11 -24.95
CA ILE A 858 26.90 24.96 -25.70
C ILE A 858 25.78 24.51 -24.76
N HIS A 859 26.06 23.53 -23.89
CA HIS A 859 25.06 23.04 -22.94
C HIS A 859 24.63 24.12 -21.95
N LEU A 860 25.59 24.88 -21.43
CA LEU A 860 25.32 25.97 -20.50
C LEU A 860 24.52 27.09 -21.20
N GLU A 861 24.86 27.44 -22.43
CA GLU A 861 24.14 28.43 -23.24
C GLU A 861 22.68 28.03 -23.49
N ILE A 862 22.43 26.76 -23.86
CA ILE A 862 21.08 26.22 -24.05
C ILE A 862 20.26 26.32 -22.76
N ILE A 863 20.83 25.89 -21.63
CA ILE A 863 20.15 25.94 -20.33
C ILE A 863 19.84 27.39 -19.97
N THR A 864 20.81 28.32 -20.09
CA THR A 864 20.60 29.73 -19.78
C THR A 864 19.52 30.36 -20.67
N LYS A 865 19.47 30.05 -21.97
CA LYS A 865 18.44 30.58 -22.89
C LYS A 865 17.04 30.05 -22.59
N THR A 866 16.92 28.76 -22.31
CA THR A 866 15.62 28.07 -22.20
C THR A 866 15.03 28.07 -20.80
N LEU A 867 15.87 28.20 -19.76
CA LEU A 867 15.45 28.10 -18.37
C LEU A 867 14.30 29.08 -18.01
N PRO A 868 14.33 30.38 -18.37
CA PRO A 868 13.24 31.30 -18.04
C PRO A 868 11.87 30.85 -18.59
N LEU A 869 11.83 30.36 -19.84
CA LEU A 869 10.62 29.84 -20.47
C LEU A 869 10.12 28.56 -19.78
N LEU A 870 11.04 27.66 -19.41
CA LEU A 870 10.68 26.42 -18.73
C LEU A 870 10.14 26.71 -17.33
N VAL A 871 10.82 27.50 -16.51
CA VAL A 871 10.38 27.75 -15.13
C VAL A 871 9.06 28.51 -15.10
N SER A 872 8.82 29.44 -16.03
CA SER A 872 7.57 30.20 -16.09
C SER A 872 6.35 29.32 -16.36
N ARG A 873 6.52 28.21 -17.08
CA ARG A 873 5.44 27.24 -17.38
C ARG A 873 5.37 26.11 -16.36
N LEU A 874 6.52 25.58 -15.95
CA LEU A 874 6.60 24.40 -15.09
C LEU A 874 6.24 24.69 -13.64
N LEU A 875 6.51 25.91 -13.13
CA LEU A 875 6.15 26.32 -11.76
C LEU A 875 4.72 26.91 -11.66
N MET A 876 4.06 27.15 -12.80
CA MET A 876 2.70 27.68 -12.85
C MET A 876 1.68 26.71 -12.23
N ASP A 877 0.68 27.23 -11.52
CA ASP A 877 -0.44 26.43 -10.97
C ASP A 877 -1.12 25.64 -12.09
N ARG A 878 -1.35 24.35 -11.87
CA ARG A 878 -1.95 23.45 -12.85
C ARG A 878 -3.25 23.98 -13.48
N ARG A 879 -4.08 24.70 -12.73
CA ARG A 879 -5.36 25.22 -13.27
C ARG A 879 -5.12 26.38 -14.21
N ASP A 880 -4.15 27.24 -13.91
CA ASP A 880 -3.79 28.36 -14.76
C ASP A 880 -3.06 27.87 -16.01
N TYR A 881 -2.16 26.88 -15.86
CA TYR A 881 -1.58 26.17 -17.00
C TYR A 881 -2.67 25.60 -17.91
N ASN A 882 -3.66 24.90 -17.34
CA ASN A 882 -4.75 24.30 -18.11
C ASN A 882 -5.64 25.35 -18.80
N ARG A 883 -5.80 26.55 -18.22
CA ARG A 883 -6.57 27.65 -18.83
C ARG A 883 -5.82 28.27 -20.00
N GLU A 884 -4.51 28.44 -19.89
CA GLU A 884 -3.68 29.10 -20.89
C GLU A 884 -3.28 28.16 -22.03
N TYR A 885 -2.96 26.90 -21.71
CA TYR A 885 -2.40 25.93 -22.66
C TYR A 885 -3.30 24.72 -22.94
N GLY A 886 -4.42 24.58 -22.22
CA GLY A 886 -5.33 23.44 -22.33
C GLY A 886 -4.97 22.27 -21.40
N ASN A 887 -5.86 21.27 -21.31
CA ASN A 887 -5.65 20.11 -20.44
C ASN A 887 -4.66 19.13 -21.08
N GLU A 888 -3.40 19.22 -20.67
CA GLU A 888 -2.33 18.33 -21.11
C GLU A 888 -2.06 17.27 -20.05
N THR A 889 -2.37 16.00 -20.34
CA THR A 889 -2.24 14.90 -19.37
C THR A 889 -0.79 14.63 -18.96
N ASP A 890 0.17 15.00 -19.81
CA ASP A 890 1.57 14.58 -19.71
C ASP A 890 2.46 15.62 -19.01
N ILE A 891 1.95 16.83 -18.73
CA ILE A 891 2.72 17.92 -18.11
C ILE A 891 3.32 17.53 -16.76
N TYR A 892 2.64 16.65 -16.01
CA TYR A 892 3.12 16.14 -14.74
C TYR A 892 4.47 15.41 -14.88
N PHE A 893 4.62 14.56 -15.90
CA PHE A 893 5.85 13.81 -16.13
C PHE A 893 6.98 14.72 -16.61
N VAL A 894 6.67 15.70 -17.47
CA VAL A 894 7.62 16.72 -17.92
C VAL A 894 8.22 17.48 -16.74
N ARG A 895 7.36 17.93 -15.81
CA ARG A 895 7.80 18.59 -14.57
C ARG A 895 8.73 17.70 -13.76
N LEU A 896 8.32 16.46 -13.49
CA LEU A 896 9.12 15.53 -12.70
C LEU A 896 10.53 15.33 -13.28
N HIS A 897 10.61 15.07 -14.59
CA HIS A 897 11.86 14.83 -15.29
C HIS A 897 12.77 16.06 -15.28
N ILE A 898 12.25 17.23 -15.68
CA ILE A 898 13.02 18.47 -15.71
C ILE A 898 13.45 18.89 -14.31
N PHE A 899 12.56 18.82 -13.31
CA PHE A 899 12.87 19.19 -11.93
C PHE A 899 14.02 18.34 -11.39
N LYS A 900 13.92 17.01 -11.47
CA LYS A 900 14.99 16.09 -11.02
C LYS A 900 16.33 16.41 -11.68
N LYS A 901 16.31 16.74 -12.97
CA LYS A 901 17.52 17.05 -13.74
C LYS A 901 18.11 18.41 -13.36
N LEU A 902 17.26 19.43 -13.30
CA LEU A 902 17.63 20.81 -13.00
C LEU A 902 18.19 20.96 -11.59
N THR A 903 17.58 20.32 -10.58
CA THR A 903 18.08 20.36 -9.20
C THR A 903 19.47 19.72 -9.09
N SER A 904 19.65 18.56 -9.72
CA SER A 904 20.96 17.90 -9.80
C SER A 904 22.00 18.76 -10.53
N PHE A 905 21.62 19.42 -11.61
CA PHE A 905 22.49 20.34 -12.37
C PHE A 905 22.94 21.51 -11.51
N ILE A 906 22.02 22.19 -10.81
CA ILE A 906 22.31 23.35 -9.96
C ILE A 906 23.25 22.96 -8.81
N LEU A 907 22.98 21.84 -8.12
CA LEU A 907 23.82 21.39 -6.98
C LEU A 907 25.23 20.96 -7.40
N LEU A 908 25.46 20.69 -8.69
CA LEU A 908 26.78 20.33 -9.24
C LEU A 908 27.55 21.54 -9.79
N ARG A 909 27.02 22.77 -9.66
CA ARG A 909 27.72 24.01 -10.02
C ARG A 909 28.65 24.49 -8.92
N GLU A 910 29.59 25.36 -9.29
CA GLU A 910 30.31 26.16 -8.32
C GLU A 910 29.35 27.17 -7.67
N THR A 911 29.51 27.44 -6.38
CA THR A 911 28.58 28.30 -5.62
C THR A 911 28.41 29.70 -6.23
N LYS A 912 29.46 30.22 -6.87
CA LYS A 912 29.44 31.52 -7.56
C LYS A 912 28.59 31.56 -8.84
N GLU A 913 28.34 30.39 -9.44
CA GLU A 913 27.56 30.26 -10.69
C GLU A 913 26.08 29.94 -10.41
N ILE A 914 25.76 29.45 -9.22
CA ILE A 914 24.39 29.00 -8.87
C ILE A 914 23.36 30.11 -9.09
N ASP A 915 23.70 31.34 -8.70
CA ASP A 915 22.76 32.48 -8.74
C ASP A 915 22.26 32.77 -10.17
N ILE A 916 23.08 32.52 -11.21
CA ILE A 916 22.72 32.68 -12.62
C ILE A 916 21.50 31.83 -12.99
N TYR A 917 21.46 30.59 -12.48
CA TYR A 917 20.38 29.64 -12.76
C TYR A 917 19.24 29.73 -11.74
N LEU A 918 19.52 30.22 -10.54
CA LEU A 918 18.54 30.34 -9.48
C LEU A 918 17.67 31.60 -9.62
N GLU A 919 18.19 32.69 -10.18
CA GLU A 919 17.44 33.95 -10.32
C GLU A 919 16.15 33.81 -11.15
N PRO A 920 16.15 33.16 -12.35
CA PRO A 920 14.90 32.91 -13.08
C PRO A 920 13.89 32.11 -12.26
N ILE A 921 14.35 31.10 -11.52
CA ILE A 921 13.50 30.28 -10.65
C ILE A 921 12.85 31.17 -9.59
N ILE A 922 13.64 31.97 -8.85
CA ILE A 922 13.15 32.87 -7.81
C ILE A 922 12.09 33.84 -8.35
N ASN A 923 12.28 34.34 -9.57
CA ASN A 923 11.35 35.28 -10.20
C ASN A 923 9.97 34.65 -10.42
N TYR A 924 9.91 33.42 -10.94
CA TYR A 924 8.65 32.70 -11.23
C TYR A 924 8.15 31.81 -10.08
N PHE A 925 8.88 31.73 -8.96
CA PHE A 925 8.49 30.90 -7.83
C PHE A 925 7.24 31.48 -7.15
N GLU A 926 6.19 30.68 -7.01
CA GLU A 926 4.95 31.04 -6.32
C GLU A 926 4.52 29.91 -5.36
N ALA A 927 3.54 30.17 -4.49
CA ALA A 927 2.94 29.11 -3.69
C ALA A 927 2.03 28.24 -4.56
N THR A 928 2.63 27.20 -5.16
CA THR A 928 1.97 26.19 -6.01
C THR A 928 2.39 24.78 -5.60
N GLU A 929 1.61 23.77 -6.02
CA GLU A 929 1.97 22.36 -5.80
C GLU A 929 3.25 21.99 -6.56
N GLU A 930 3.43 22.59 -7.73
CA GLU A 930 4.61 22.47 -8.58
C GLU A 930 5.87 22.97 -7.89
N ALA A 931 5.81 24.15 -7.27
CA ALA A 931 6.91 24.71 -6.49
C ALA A 931 7.27 23.82 -5.29
N ALA A 932 6.27 23.26 -4.61
CA ALA A 932 6.50 22.30 -3.54
C ALA A 932 7.20 21.03 -4.06
N SER A 933 6.75 20.48 -5.19
CA SER A 933 7.37 19.32 -5.83
C SER A 933 8.84 19.60 -6.20
N PHE A 934 9.12 20.79 -6.77
CA PHE A 934 10.46 21.22 -7.13
C PHE A 934 11.42 21.30 -5.93
N LEU A 935 10.96 21.86 -4.80
CA LEU A 935 11.73 21.83 -3.54
C LEU A 935 11.99 20.39 -3.07
N GLY A 936 11.01 19.50 -3.21
CA GLY A 936 11.18 18.07 -2.92
C GLY A 936 12.28 17.41 -3.75
N GLU A 937 12.40 17.76 -5.03
CA GLU A 937 13.47 17.25 -5.90
C GLU A 937 14.86 17.81 -5.54
N PHE A 938 14.95 19.01 -4.95
CA PHE A 938 16.22 19.51 -4.42
C PHE A 938 16.70 18.68 -3.22
N ILE A 939 15.78 18.34 -2.30
CA ILE A 939 16.09 17.48 -1.14
C ILE A 939 16.55 16.10 -1.62
N SER A 940 15.81 15.50 -2.56
CA SER A 940 16.14 14.22 -3.20
C SER A 940 17.52 14.24 -3.88
N ALA A 941 17.85 15.34 -4.57
CA ALA A 941 19.15 15.50 -5.23
C ALA A 941 20.29 15.64 -4.21
N GLU A 942 20.11 16.46 -3.17
CA GLU A 942 21.11 16.64 -2.12
C GLU A 942 21.36 15.35 -1.33
N ASP A 943 20.30 14.61 -1.01
CA ASP A 943 20.42 13.34 -0.31
C ASP A 943 21.33 12.34 -1.05
N LYS A 944 21.27 12.34 -2.40
CA LYS A 944 22.08 11.49 -3.27
C LYS A 944 23.48 12.04 -3.56
N LEU A 945 23.60 13.36 -3.77
CA LEU A 945 24.83 13.99 -4.26
C LEU A 945 25.76 14.48 -3.15
N ASN A 946 25.22 14.73 -1.95
CA ASN A 946 25.95 15.24 -0.78
C ASN A 946 26.76 16.52 -1.09
N LYS A 947 26.06 17.58 -1.49
CA LYS A 947 26.57 18.90 -1.91
C LYS A 947 26.10 19.98 -0.92
N TYR A 948 26.47 19.79 0.34
CA TYR A 948 26.11 20.64 1.49
C TYR A 948 26.20 22.14 1.21
N ASP A 949 27.35 22.65 0.75
CA ASP A 949 27.57 24.09 0.57
C ASP A 949 26.67 24.66 -0.53
N GLN A 950 26.52 23.94 -1.65
CA GLN A 950 25.66 24.32 -2.76
C GLN A 950 24.19 24.33 -2.35
N PHE A 951 23.74 23.29 -1.62
CA PHE A 951 22.38 23.18 -1.14
C PHE A 951 22.00 24.33 -0.21
N TRP A 952 22.85 24.63 0.78
CA TRP A 952 22.57 25.73 1.72
C TRP A 952 22.71 27.11 1.09
N HIS A 953 23.56 27.28 0.06
CA HIS A 953 23.56 28.50 -0.75
C HIS A 953 22.20 28.72 -1.44
N VAL A 954 21.67 27.69 -2.11
CA VAL A 954 20.32 27.74 -2.72
C VAL A 954 19.25 28.04 -1.68
N TRP A 955 19.26 27.32 -0.55
CA TRP A 955 18.27 27.50 0.51
C TRP A 955 18.25 28.92 1.07
N ASN A 956 19.43 29.51 1.27
CA ASN A 956 19.59 30.87 1.74
C ASN A 956 19.13 31.92 0.72
N SER A 957 19.49 31.74 -0.55
CA SER A 957 19.06 32.63 -1.64
C SER A 957 17.54 32.59 -1.85
N MET A 958 16.90 31.44 -1.60
CA MET A 958 15.44 31.30 -1.69
C MET A 958 14.69 31.92 -0.50
N TYR A 959 15.33 32.09 0.67
CA TYR A 959 14.65 32.51 1.91
C TYR A 959 13.83 33.81 1.76
N PRO A 960 14.34 34.91 1.16
CA PRO A 960 13.56 36.14 1.00
C PRO A 960 12.29 35.96 0.15
N LYS A 961 12.36 35.09 -0.86
CA LYS A 961 11.20 34.77 -1.72
C LYS A 961 10.16 33.97 -0.96
N ILE A 962 10.58 33.00 -0.14
CA ILE A 962 9.68 32.25 0.75
C ILE A 962 8.92 33.20 1.68
N ILE A 963 9.61 34.14 2.31
CA ILE A 963 8.98 35.16 3.18
C ILE A 963 7.96 36.00 2.42
N THR A 964 8.28 36.41 1.19
CA THR A 964 7.37 37.20 0.36
C THR A 964 6.06 36.45 0.09
N ILE A 965 6.16 35.15 -0.20
CA ILE A 965 5.00 34.29 -0.46
C ILE A 965 4.19 34.03 0.81
N CYS A 966 4.85 33.96 1.98
CA CYS A 966 4.20 33.91 3.29
C CYS A 966 3.31 35.13 3.61
N GLY A 967 3.48 36.25 2.91
CA GLY A 967 2.64 37.43 3.07
C GLY A 967 1.15 37.24 2.74
N ASN A 968 0.78 36.17 2.01
CA ASN A 968 -0.61 35.81 1.74
C ASN A 968 -0.96 34.42 2.29
N PRO A 969 -1.28 34.30 3.59
CA PRO A 969 -1.49 33.01 4.25
C PRO A 969 -2.76 32.26 3.81
N ARG A 970 -3.62 32.87 2.97
CA ARG A 970 -4.87 32.25 2.47
C ARG A 970 -4.66 31.35 1.24
N ASN A 971 -3.45 31.31 0.68
CA ASN A 971 -3.12 30.39 -0.41
C ASN A 971 -2.95 28.97 0.15
N TYR A 972 -3.83 28.03 -0.20
CA TYR A 972 -3.81 26.67 0.36
C TYR A 972 -2.56 25.87 -0.03
N GLN A 973 -1.91 26.19 -1.16
CA GLN A 973 -0.70 25.52 -1.64
C GLN A 973 0.56 25.95 -0.85
N ILE A 974 0.52 27.06 -0.11
CA ILE A 974 1.66 27.52 0.71
C ILE A 974 2.10 26.46 1.72
N LYS A 975 1.14 25.68 2.20
CA LYS A 975 1.34 24.61 3.17
C LYS A 975 2.43 23.63 2.71
N GLU A 976 2.31 23.07 1.51
CA GLU A 976 3.25 22.04 1.01
C GLU A 976 4.62 22.64 0.68
N VAL A 977 4.66 23.89 0.21
CA VAL A 977 5.92 24.61 -0.04
C VAL A 977 6.71 24.76 1.26
N ILE A 978 6.07 25.18 2.34
CA ILE A 978 6.73 25.34 3.65
C ILE A 978 7.13 23.99 4.25
N ILE A 979 6.34 22.94 4.04
CA ILE A 979 6.67 21.58 4.48
C ILE A 979 7.99 21.12 3.84
N ASN A 980 8.12 21.25 2.52
CA ASN A 980 9.36 20.85 1.85
C ASN A 980 10.51 21.82 2.14
N TYR A 981 10.28 23.14 2.14
CA TYR A 981 11.33 24.12 2.42
C TYR A 981 11.95 23.95 3.82
N LEU A 982 11.15 23.62 4.83
CA LEU A 982 11.64 23.35 6.19
C LEU A 982 12.11 21.91 6.40
N LEU A 983 12.33 21.15 5.33
CA LEU A 983 12.89 19.79 5.31
C LEU A 983 12.00 18.72 5.96
N ALA A 984 10.72 19.02 6.16
CA ALA A 984 9.72 18.09 6.68
C ALA A 984 9.17 17.16 5.57
N TRP A 985 10.09 16.63 4.75
CA TRP A 985 9.83 15.92 3.50
C TRP A 985 9.10 14.60 3.71
N ARG A 986 8.10 14.30 2.87
CA ARG A 986 7.26 13.11 3.05
C ARG A 986 7.95 11.77 2.80
N TRP A 987 9.07 11.79 2.08
CA TRP A 987 9.78 10.60 1.61
C TRP A 987 10.95 10.16 2.50
N TRP A 988 11.17 10.84 3.63
CA TRP A 988 12.09 10.36 4.65
C TRP A 988 11.71 8.95 5.12
N THR A 989 12.69 8.04 5.21
CA THR A 989 12.46 6.67 5.66
C THR A 989 12.06 6.64 7.14
N ASP A 990 11.13 5.74 7.49
CA ASP A 990 10.71 5.53 8.88
C ASP A 990 11.92 5.23 9.78
N GLY A 991 12.08 6.01 10.86
CA GLY A 991 13.12 5.81 11.86
C GLY A 991 14.43 6.55 11.59
N ILE A 992 14.53 7.36 10.52
CA ILE A 992 15.69 8.25 10.32
C ILE A 992 15.78 9.29 11.46
N GLU A 993 16.96 9.43 12.06
CA GLU A 993 17.22 10.34 13.20
C GLU A 993 18.15 11.51 12.86
N GLU A 994 18.86 11.41 11.73
CA GLU A 994 19.84 12.37 11.25
C GLU A 994 19.83 12.45 9.72
N TRP A 995 20.19 13.60 9.17
CA TRP A 995 20.46 13.79 7.74
C TRP A 995 21.79 14.49 7.55
N HIS A 996 22.62 13.99 6.63
CA HIS A 996 24.02 14.44 6.46
C HIS A 996 24.16 15.94 6.18
N SER A 997 23.12 16.56 5.61
CA SER A 997 23.06 17.98 5.28
C SER A 997 22.31 18.86 6.27
N LEU A 998 21.86 18.34 7.42
CA LEU A 998 21.33 19.15 8.52
C LEU A 998 22.32 19.23 9.70
N LYS A 999 23.14 20.29 9.70
CA LYS A 999 24.21 20.55 10.71
C LYS A 999 23.87 21.74 11.62
N SER A 1000 24.66 21.93 12.68
CA SER A 1000 24.53 23.05 13.63
C SER A 1000 24.50 24.44 12.97
N GLU A 1001 25.31 24.62 11.94
CA GLU A 1001 25.47 25.86 11.18
C GLU A 1001 24.22 26.21 10.38
N SER A 1002 23.36 25.24 10.12
CA SER A 1002 22.13 25.36 9.33
C SER A 1002 20.88 25.60 10.17
N LEU A 1003 21.00 25.52 11.50
CA LEU A 1003 19.88 25.68 12.43
C LEU A 1003 19.30 27.09 12.45
N PHE A 1004 20.04 28.09 11.95
CA PHE A 1004 19.51 29.46 11.83
C PHE A 1004 18.25 29.51 10.97
N LEU A 1005 18.06 28.58 10.02
CA LEU A 1005 16.85 28.48 9.20
C LEU A 1005 15.61 28.37 10.09
N TYR A 1006 15.64 27.46 11.07
CA TYR A 1006 14.52 27.23 11.98
C TYR A 1006 14.33 28.36 12.97
N THR A 1007 15.41 28.97 13.45
CA THR A 1007 15.35 30.16 14.30
C THR A 1007 14.68 31.33 13.56
N LYS A 1008 15.11 31.61 12.32
CA LYS A 1008 14.48 32.65 11.49
C LYS A 1008 13.04 32.29 11.13
N ALA A 1009 12.77 31.05 10.74
CA ALA A 1009 11.42 30.61 10.41
C ALA A 1009 10.44 30.75 11.58
N ALA A 1010 10.86 30.39 12.80
CA ALA A 1010 10.04 30.56 14.00
C ALA A 1010 9.69 32.04 14.28
N ASN A 1011 10.62 32.96 13.99
CA ASN A 1011 10.41 34.40 14.15
C ASN A 1011 9.55 34.99 13.03
N ASP A 1012 9.94 34.77 11.78
CA ASP A 1012 9.44 35.54 10.64
C ASP A 1012 8.13 34.93 10.08
N MET A 1013 7.95 33.61 10.20
CA MET A 1013 6.81 32.87 9.63
C MET A 1013 6.08 31.97 10.65
N GLY A 1014 6.37 32.10 11.95
CA GLY A 1014 5.77 31.27 13.01
C GLY A 1014 4.24 31.34 13.13
N HIS A 1015 3.62 32.36 12.54
CA HIS A 1015 2.17 32.51 12.46
C HIS A 1015 1.51 31.59 11.40
N ILE A 1016 2.28 30.81 10.65
CA ILE A 1016 1.79 29.86 9.64
C ILE A 1016 1.78 28.43 10.22
N PRO A 1017 0.66 27.70 10.18
CA PRO A 1017 0.54 26.35 10.77
C PRO A 1017 1.58 25.33 10.29
N SER A 1018 1.91 25.34 9.01
CA SER A 1018 2.87 24.42 8.42
C SER A 1018 4.28 24.58 8.99
N VAL A 1019 4.64 25.75 9.53
CA VAL A 1019 5.96 25.98 10.15
C VAL A 1019 6.11 25.17 11.43
N LEU A 1020 5.11 25.19 12.31
CA LEU A 1020 5.11 24.40 13.54
C LEU A 1020 5.09 22.90 13.23
N TYR A 1021 4.26 22.49 12.27
CA TYR A 1021 4.24 21.11 11.77
C TYR A 1021 5.63 20.67 11.29
N SER A 1022 6.30 21.48 10.47
CA SER A 1022 7.59 21.12 9.89
C SER A 1022 8.69 21.00 10.94
N ILE A 1023 8.79 21.99 11.84
CA ILE A 1023 9.77 21.98 12.93
C ILE A 1023 9.59 20.73 13.79
N THR A 1024 8.34 20.45 14.20
CA THR A 1024 8.05 19.32 15.08
C THR A 1024 8.29 17.98 14.38
N ARG A 1025 8.01 17.87 13.08
CA ARG A 1025 8.33 16.69 12.28
C ARG A 1025 9.85 16.47 12.16
N VAL A 1026 10.62 17.51 11.86
CA VAL A 1026 12.08 17.45 11.74
C VAL A 1026 12.72 17.01 13.06
N LEU A 1027 12.29 17.59 14.19
CA LEU A 1027 12.76 17.21 15.53
C LEU A 1027 12.41 15.77 15.94
N ASN A 1028 11.50 15.11 15.22
CA ASN A 1028 11.14 13.70 15.40
C ASN A 1028 11.69 12.78 14.29
N SER A 1029 12.49 13.33 13.37
CA SER A 1029 13.11 12.60 12.26
C SER A 1029 14.57 13.07 12.10
N ILE A 1030 14.92 13.67 10.96
CA ILE A 1030 16.30 14.04 10.57
C ILE A 1030 17.01 15.04 11.51
N GLY A 1031 16.27 15.74 12.38
CA GLY A 1031 16.79 16.74 13.32
C GLY A 1031 16.67 16.30 14.77
N SER A 1032 16.57 15.00 15.05
CA SER A 1032 16.24 14.48 16.39
C SER A 1032 17.26 14.83 17.48
N HIS A 1033 18.48 15.20 17.11
CA HIS A 1033 19.56 15.60 18.03
C HIS A 1033 19.44 17.06 18.52
N PHE A 1034 18.74 17.93 17.79
CA PHE A 1034 18.64 19.38 18.08
C PHE A 1034 17.51 19.74 19.05
N LYS A 1035 17.37 18.96 20.13
CA LYS A 1035 16.23 19.10 21.06
C LYS A 1035 16.31 20.37 21.90
N THR A 1036 17.54 20.80 22.23
CA THR A 1036 17.77 21.97 23.08
C THR A 1036 17.46 23.26 22.33
N GLU A 1037 17.77 23.32 21.05
CA GLU A 1037 17.43 24.43 20.15
C GLU A 1037 15.95 24.34 19.75
N GLY A 1038 15.46 23.12 19.51
CA GLY A 1038 14.08 22.84 19.14
C GLY A 1038 13.05 23.34 20.14
N ILE A 1039 13.32 23.24 21.45
CA ILE A 1039 12.40 23.76 22.48
C ILE A 1039 12.23 25.27 22.36
N ASP A 1040 13.27 25.99 21.93
CA ASP A 1040 13.24 27.45 21.80
C ASP A 1040 12.41 27.87 20.59
N TRP A 1041 12.54 27.17 19.47
CA TRP A 1041 11.72 27.42 18.28
C TRP A 1041 10.24 27.17 18.54
N ILE A 1042 9.91 26.05 19.19
CA ILE A 1042 8.51 25.70 19.51
C ILE A 1042 7.95 26.70 20.53
N CYS A 1043 8.70 27.03 21.58
CA CYS A 1043 8.29 28.02 22.58
C CYS A 1043 7.98 29.37 21.96
N ASN A 1044 8.85 29.84 21.05
CA ASN A 1044 8.69 31.11 20.36
C ASN A 1044 7.39 31.15 19.55
N ILE A 1045 7.11 30.08 18.78
CA ILE A 1045 5.87 29.97 17.99
C ILE A 1045 4.64 29.91 18.90
N ALA A 1046 4.65 29.01 19.90
CA ALA A 1046 3.51 28.78 20.78
C ALA A 1046 3.16 30.01 21.63
N SER A 1047 4.18 30.75 22.09
CA SER A 1047 3.98 31.93 22.95
C SER A 1047 3.50 33.14 22.13
N ASN A 1048 4.08 33.39 20.96
CA ASN A 1048 3.73 34.54 20.14
C ASN A 1048 2.44 34.34 19.33
N ASN A 1049 2.03 33.09 19.09
CA ASN A 1049 0.87 32.72 18.28
C ASN A 1049 -0.07 31.76 19.02
N ASN A 1050 -0.42 32.07 20.27
CA ASN A 1050 -1.26 31.23 21.12
C ASN A 1050 -2.60 30.81 20.48
N LEU A 1051 -3.21 31.67 19.65
CA LEU A 1051 -4.47 31.44 18.92
C LEU A 1051 -4.30 30.84 17.52
N LEU A 1052 -3.10 30.36 17.15
CA LEU A 1052 -2.81 29.78 15.83
C LEU A 1052 -3.75 28.61 15.48
N LYS A 1053 -4.60 28.75 14.47
CA LYS A 1053 -5.46 27.66 14.00
C LYS A 1053 -4.64 26.71 13.15
N LEU A 1054 -4.49 25.45 13.56
CA LEU A 1054 -3.66 24.47 12.86
C LEU A 1054 -4.38 23.75 11.71
N GLU A 1055 -5.69 23.96 11.58
CA GLU A 1055 -6.53 23.43 10.51
C GLU A 1055 -6.33 21.90 10.32
N ASP A 1056 -6.12 21.44 9.09
CA ASP A 1056 -5.96 20.03 8.76
C ASP A 1056 -4.61 19.41 9.23
N LEU A 1057 -3.66 20.24 9.67
CA LEU A 1057 -2.37 19.82 10.24
C LEU A 1057 -2.43 19.58 11.75
N GLU A 1058 -3.51 19.95 12.43
CA GLU A 1058 -3.61 19.92 13.90
C GLU A 1058 -3.25 18.54 14.47
N SER A 1059 -3.91 17.47 14.00
CA SER A 1059 -3.68 16.12 14.53
C SER A 1059 -2.23 15.66 14.41
N HIS A 1060 -1.60 15.88 13.25
CA HIS A 1060 -0.23 15.42 13.03
C HIS A 1060 0.77 16.28 13.82
N THR A 1061 0.56 17.59 13.87
CA THR A 1061 1.40 18.52 14.64
C THR A 1061 1.37 18.17 16.12
N LEU A 1062 0.17 17.89 16.67
CA LEU A 1062 0.03 17.45 18.06
C LEU A 1062 0.75 16.14 18.33
N ILE A 1063 0.63 15.12 17.45
CA ILE A 1063 1.36 13.85 17.61
C ILE A 1063 2.87 14.08 17.69
N TYR A 1064 3.43 14.92 16.82
CA TYR A 1064 4.86 15.23 16.85
C TYR A 1064 5.27 16.04 18.09
N LEU A 1065 4.45 17.02 18.50
CA LEU A 1065 4.66 17.77 19.74
C LEU A 1065 4.65 16.84 20.95
N GLU A 1066 3.67 15.94 21.05
CA GLU A 1066 3.58 14.97 22.15
C GLU A 1066 4.82 14.08 22.20
N ARG A 1067 5.23 13.49 21.07
CA ARG A 1067 6.42 12.63 21.01
C ARG A 1067 7.68 13.40 21.43
N PHE A 1068 7.85 14.63 20.94
CA PHE A 1068 8.98 15.49 21.27
C PHE A 1068 8.97 15.87 22.77
N MET A 1069 7.86 16.44 23.26
CA MET A 1069 7.73 16.95 24.61
C MET A 1069 7.85 15.84 25.66
N ARG A 1070 7.29 14.64 25.42
CA ARG A 1070 7.49 13.47 26.30
C ARG A 1070 8.97 13.14 26.44
N LYS A 1071 9.72 13.04 25.32
CA LYS A 1071 11.16 12.72 25.33
C LYS A 1071 11.96 13.83 26.01
N PHE A 1072 11.65 15.10 25.71
CA PHE A 1072 12.35 16.26 26.25
C PHE A 1072 12.16 16.41 27.76
N ILE A 1073 10.92 16.33 28.24
CA ILE A 1073 10.57 16.43 29.66
C ILE A 1073 11.15 15.25 30.43
N PHE A 1074 11.06 14.03 29.91
CA PHE A 1074 11.60 12.85 30.58
C PHE A 1074 13.11 13.00 30.84
N ILE A 1075 13.87 13.50 29.85
CA ILE A 1075 15.32 13.70 29.97
C ILE A 1075 15.65 14.88 30.90
N ASN A 1076 14.87 15.95 30.88
CA ASN A 1076 15.17 17.21 31.59
C ASN A 1076 14.33 17.44 32.86
N LYS A 1077 13.62 16.43 33.37
CA LYS A 1077 12.61 16.59 34.43
C LYS A 1077 13.12 17.33 35.67
N GLN A 1078 14.30 16.97 36.17
CA GLN A 1078 14.89 17.61 37.34
C GLN A 1078 15.29 19.07 37.04
N LYS A 1079 15.95 19.31 35.91
CA LYS A 1079 16.33 20.67 35.47
C LYS A 1079 15.12 21.58 35.27
N ILE A 1080 14.02 21.06 34.74
CA ILE A 1080 12.77 21.82 34.58
C ILE A 1080 12.19 22.23 35.94
N ARG A 1081 12.33 21.40 36.98
CA ARG A 1081 11.86 21.73 38.34
C ARG A 1081 12.75 22.76 39.03
N GLU A 1082 14.06 22.72 38.79
CA GLU A 1082 15.05 23.58 39.43
C GLU A 1082 15.23 24.93 38.70
N GLU A 1083 15.14 24.96 37.36
CA GLU A 1083 15.36 26.15 36.54
C GLU A 1083 14.06 26.79 36.04
N ILE A 1084 13.68 27.92 36.64
CA ILE A 1084 12.51 28.72 36.26
C ILE A 1084 12.53 29.11 34.78
N ARG A 1085 13.72 29.41 34.22
CA ARG A 1085 13.87 29.79 32.80
C ARG A 1085 13.42 28.67 31.85
N LEU A 1086 13.80 27.42 32.13
CA LEU A 1086 13.42 26.28 31.32
C LEU A 1086 11.94 25.95 31.52
N LYS A 1087 11.44 26.04 32.76
CA LYS A 1087 10.02 25.88 33.08
C LYS A 1087 9.14 26.87 32.30
N ASN A 1088 9.54 28.13 32.22
CA ASN A 1088 8.83 29.19 31.48
C ASN A 1088 8.83 28.98 29.96
N LYS A 1089 9.73 28.14 29.42
CA LYS A 1089 9.70 27.73 28.00
C LYS A 1089 8.76 26.55 27.75
N VAL A 1090 8.70 25.61 28.69
CA VAL A 1090 7.93 24.37 28.54
C VAL A 1090 6.43 24.59 28.76
N ILE A 1091 6.04 25.40 29.76
CA ILE A 1091 4.63 25.60 30.12
C ILE A 1091 3.79 26.17 28.94
N PRO A 1092 4.22 27.23 28.22
CA PRO A 1092 3.44 27.77 27.10
C PRO A 1092 3.19 26.76 25.98
N ILE A 1093 4.13 25.86 25.73
CA ILE A 1093 3.98 24.78 24.74
C ILE A 1093 2.91 23.79 25.19
N LEU A 1094 2.94 23.39 26.46
CA LEU A 1094 1.95 22.47 27.00
C LEU A 1094 0.56 23.10 27.04
N ASP A 1095 0.44 24.39 27.42
CA ASP A 1095 -0.82 25.12 27.37
C ASP A 1095 -1.37 25.19 25.93
N PHE A 1096 -0.50 25.48 24.95
CA PHE A 1096 -0.85 25.47 23.53
C PHE A 1096 -1.38 24.11 23.05
N MET A 1097 -0.76 23.01 23.51
CA MET A 1097 -1.21 21.64 23.21
C MET A 1097 -2.55 21.32 23.89
N ILE A 1098 -2.74 21.74 25.15
CA ILE A 1098 -3.96 21.49 25.93
C ILE A 1098 -5.16 22.18 25.29
N GLU A 1099 -5.04 23.46 24.92
CA GLU A 1099 -6.12 24.22 24.25
C GLU A 1099 -6.52 23.63 22.87
N ARG A 1100 -5.73 22.69 22.34
CA ARG A 1100 -6.02 21.93 21.11
C ARG A 1100 -6.34 20.45 21.37
N GLY A 1101 -6.67 20.10 22.62
CA GLY A 1101 -7.17 18.77 22.97
C GLY A 1101 -6.11 17.71 23.26
N SER A 1102 -4.83 18.08 23.47
CA SER A 1102 -3.79 17.11 23.81
C SER A 1102 -3.87 16.65 25.27
N ILE A 1103 -4.35 15.42 25.48
CA ILE A 1103 -4.35 14.75 26.80
C ILE A 1103 -2.92 14.59 27.33
N HIS A 1104 -1.98 14.23 26.46
CA HIS A 1104 -0.58 14.05 26.86
C HIS A 1104 0.07 15.37 27.25
N GLY A 1105 -0.28 16.48 26.59
CA GLY A 1105 0.12 17.82 27.02
C GLY A 1105 -0.35 18.13 28.44
N TYR A 1106 -1.60 17.81 28.76
CA TYR A 1106 -2.17 17.95 30.10
C TYR A 1106 -1.42 17.09 31.13
N LEU A 1107 -1.23 15.80 30.88
CA LEU A 1107 -0.53 14.92 31.82
C LEU A 1107 0.94 15.30 32.01
N LEU A 1108 1.64 15.65 30.93
CA LEU A 1108 3.03 16.10 31.01
C LEU A 1108 3.16 17.35 31.87
N ARG A 1109 2.22 18.28 31.71
CA ARG A 1109 2.13 19.49 32.53
C ARG A 1109 2.00 19.11 34.00
N GLU A 1110 1.06 18.22 34.35
CA GLU A 1110 0.90 17.73 35.73
C GLU A 1110 2.17 17.05 36.30
N THR A 1111 3.06 16.49 35.47
CA THR A 1111 4.26 15.80 35.97
C THR A 1111 5.47 16.70 36.30
N ILE A 1112 5.54 17.88 35.68
CA ILE A 1112 6.65 18.85 35.83
C ILE A 1112 6.25 20.10 36.62
N LEU A 1113 4.95 20.31 36.75
CA LEU A 1113 4.37 21.21 37.73
C LEU A 1113 4.51 20.62 39.12
#